data_AF-A0A2E8W912-F1
#
_entry.id   AF-A0A2E8W912-F1
#
_cell.length_a   1.000
_cell.length_b   1.000
_cell.length_c   1.000
_cell.angle_alpha   90.00
_cell.angle_beta   90.00
_cell.angle_gamma   90.00
#
_symmetry.space_group_name_H-M   'P 1'
#
loop_
_entity.id
_entity.type
_entity.pdbx_description
1 polymer ?
#
loop_
_entity_poly.entity_id
_entity_poly.type
_entity_poly.pdbx_seq_one_letter_code
_entity_poly.pdbx_strand_id
1 'polypeptide(L)'
;MYPDKEAGLLKSFSPTEPIFAVDSDYISRARSSCATEGTPCYLALKALVKEADAALEQEPLTIVNKPILPSSGDKHDYMSVGPYWWPDPDKADGLPYIRKDGERNPEVQKTDRPLLATMISSVRALGFGCGFTQREDYASHAALLLRTWFLDHKTRMNPNFLFGQAIPGICEGRGIGLIETAALARDVLPAVSFLTDSDSWTAEDMAGLQAWFHAFLEWMLTHPYGVDEARHGNNHSTAYDVQVATYALFIGQPDIARSVLEGVGERRIATQIEPDGQQPKELARTKALGYASMNLSLLLELSEIARQWGIDLINYESADGRSIKCAIDWLFPFWSGEQEWTLPQIHPFEGGRAFVCSRIAAYHYLNMDYEPTKVVMPEMSDAKKAGQLFNLIMPPFEGSRLHGLPIGKDVVFHDPQPLVHPDFTNGDTTLSQTEVEFFKENGYLVKRGLLDEKETFEQVVDHVWNNVPRDLVKREDPETWIDAPQGDWTSEDADRLGPFRRGSWKMRGRTVGTESFFVDGIANHPRMRETVRNFIGNPVRQASRVRGVYCIFPKSPDREARLGPHGDHTGAQLSAMVFVSTVPPHCGGFTIWPGSHHMSHVYHRTIYGPLDDDQADDYVRARDEILDSVTPVQFHGTAGDVVFWHPRLVHGPGINYSAEYDKPIIRYIVPCEYQRDGKTYYFNMSHGPAPNRQWWVDTKNFREDVPATDDNIWDEWAFETA
;
A
#
# COMPACT_ATOMS: atom_id res chain seq x y z
N MET A 1 -15.73 25.44 -9.18
CA MET A 1 -14.59 25.79 -8.31
C MET A 1 -13.63 24.62 -8.34
N TYR A 2 -12.87 24.55 -9.42
CA TYR A 2 -11.80 23.58 -9.74
C TYR A 2 -11.30 23.98 -11.12
N PRO A 3 -10.00 24.18 -11.38
CA PRO A 3 -8.84 24.08 -10.49
C PRO A 3 -8.43 25.42 -9.80
N ASP A 4 -9.37 26.35 -9.56
CA ASP A 4 -9.05 27.69 -9.00
C ASP A 4 -8.32 27.62 -7.63
N LYS A 5 -8.66 26.65 -6.79
CA LYS A 5 -8.03 26.45 -5.46
C LYS A 5 -6.58 26.01 -5.63
N GLU A 6 -6.34 25.02 -6.49
CA GLU A 6 -5.02 24.48 -6.80
C GLU A 6 -4.13 25.54 -7.47
N ALA A 7 -4.69 26.36 -8.38
CA ALA A 7 -4.00 27.50 -8.97
C ALA A 7 -3.52 28.50 -7.91
N GLY A 8 -4.34 28.77 -6.89
CA GLY A 8 -3.99 29.67 -5.78
C GLY A 8 -2.88 29.13 -4.86
N LEU A 9 -2.54 27.84 -4.94
CA LEU A 9 -1.45 27.22 -4.19
C LEU A 9 -0.10 27.25 -4.95
N LEU A 10 -0.12 27.55 -6.26
CA LEU A 10 1.06 27.54 -7.10
C LEU A 10 2.04 28.64 -6.70
N LYS A 11 3.22 28.21 -6.23
CA LYS A 11 4.34 29.09 -5.88
C LYS A 11 5.24 29.30 -7.09
N SER A 12 6.04 30.36 -7.06
CA SER A 12 7.08 30.62 -8.06
C SER A 12 8.03 29.44 -8.18
N PHE A 13 8.49 29.16 -9.40
CA PHE A 13 9.44 28.08 -9.64
C PHE A 13 10.73 28.25 -8.83
N SER A 14 11.17 27.17 -8.20
CA SER A 14 12.49 27.01 -7.61
C SER A 14 12.94 25.57 -7.86
N PRO A 15 14.18 25.33 -8.32
CA PRO A 15 14.75 23.98 -8.37
C PRO A 15 14.70 23.31 -6.99
N THR A 16 14.40 22.01 -6.98
CA THR A 16 14.22 21.20 -5.77
C THR A 16 14.44 19.74 -6.10
N GLU A 17 14.71 18.91 -5.09
CA GLU A 17 14.58 17.47 -5.27
C GLU A 17 13.11 17.09 -5.53
N PRO A 18 12.81 16.23 -6.51
CA PRO A 18 11.47 15.67 -6.71
C PRO A 18 10.97 14.94 -5.46
N ILE A 19 9.68 15.06 -5.14
CA ILE A 19 9.09 14.51 -3.89
C ILE A 19 8.26 13.24 -4.12
N PHE A 20 8.12 12.76 -5.35
CA PHE A 20 7.55 11.42 -5.57
C PHE A 20 8.69 10.40 -5.64
N ALA A 21 8.57 9.33 -4.86
CA ALA A 21 9.55 8.26 -4.83
C ALA A 21 8.95 7.02 -5.49
N VAL A 22 9.67 6.45 -6.45
CA VAL A 22 9.53 5.01 -6.70
C VAL A 22 9.99 4.32 -5.40
N ASP A 23 9.26 3.32 -4.91
CA ASP A 23 9.60 2.61 -3.68
C ASP A 23 11.00 1.98 -3.81
N SER A 24 12.03 2.70 -3.33
CA SER A 24 13.44 2.36 -3.54
C SER A 24 13.79 1.00 -2.93
N ASP A 25 13.13 0.67 -1.82
CA ASP A 25 13.21 -0.61 -1.14
C ASP A 25 12.67 -1.72 -2.03
N TYR A 26 11.50 -1.51 -2.65
CA TYR A 26 10.97 -2.48 -3.59
C TYR A 26 11.81 -2.60 -4.86
N ILE A 27 12.28 -1.50 -5.45
CA ILE A 27 13.13 -1.55 -6.65
C ILE A 27 14.42 -2.32 -6.36
N SER A 28 15.04 -2.13 -5.19
CA SER A 28 16.20 -2.91 -4.78
C SER A 28 15.88 -4.41 -4.71
N ARG A 29 14.75 -4.80 -4.11
CA ARG A 29 14.32 -6.21 -4.07
C ARG A 29 14.03 -6.77 -5.46
N ALA A 30 13.31 -6.02 -6.29
CA ALA A 30 12.99 -6.42 -7.65
C ALA A 30 14.27 -6.63 -8.48
N ARG A 31 15.29 -5.78 -8.34
CA ARG A 31 16.62 -5.98 -8.94
C ARG A 31 17.25 -7.30 -8.48
N SER A 32 17.24 -7.60 -7.19
CA SER A 32 17.74 -8.89 -6.67
C SER A 32 16.96 -10.08 -7.24
N SER A 33 15.62 -10.00 -7.28
CA SER A 33 14.77 -11.05 -7.85
C SER A 33 15.00 -11.28 -9.35
N CYS A 34 15.47 -10.27 -10.08
CA CYS A 34 15.84 -10.41 -11.49
C CYS A 34 17.08 -11.30 -11.70
N ALA A 35 17.90 -11.54 -10.68
CA ALA A 35 19.08 -12.41 -10.81
C ALA A 35 18.70 -13.90 -10.94
N THR A 36 17.50 -14.27 -10.48
CA THR A 36 17.00 -15.65 -10.54
C THR A 36 16.23 -15.88 -11.83
N GLU A 37 16.77 -16.73 -12.71
CA GLU A 37 16.12 -17.06 -13.99
C GLU A 37 14.71 -17.63 -13.79
N GLY A 38 13.80 -17.26 -14.70
CA GLY A 38 12.42 -17.77 -14.72
C GLY A 38 11.46 -17.09 -13.75
N THR A 39 11.92 -16.20 -12.86
CA THR A 39 11.02 -15.39 -12.03
C THR A 39 10.24 -14.37 -12.88
N PRO A 40 9.06 -13.89 -12.43
CA PRO A 40 8.36 -12.80 -13.11
C PRO A 40 9.20 -11.53 -13.26
N CYS A 41 10.04 -11.20 -12.27
CA CYS A 41 10.97 -10.07 -12.35
C CYS A 41 12.01 -10.27 -13.45
N TYR A 42 12.66 -11.45 -13.52
CA TYR A 42 13.61 -11.77 -14.58
C TYR A 42 13.00 -11.64 -15.98
N LEU A 43 11.79 -12.18 -16.18
CA LEU A 43 11.11 -12.15 -17.48
C LEU A 43 10.67 -10.73 -17.88
N ALA A 44 10.20 -9.93 -16.92
CA ALA A 44 9.88 -8.53 -17.14
C ALA A 44 11.14 -7.70 -17.44
N LEU A 45 12.26 -7.95 -16.75
CA LEU A 45 13.54 -7.28 -17.05
C LEU A 45 14.01 -7.63 -18.46
N LYS A 46 13.93 -8.90 -18.86
CA LYS A 46 14.29 -9.32 -20.22
C LYS A 46 13.45 -8.62 -21.30
N ALA A 47 12.15 -8.45 -21.05
CA ALA A 47 11.27 -7.71 -21.95
C ALA A 47 11.66 -6.22 -22.02
N LEU A 48 11.90 -5.59 -20.86
CA LEU A 48 12.32 -4.20 -20.75
C LEU A 48 13.66 -3.93 -21.44
N VAL A 49 14.67 -4.80 -21.26
CA VAL A 49 15.98 -4.67 -21.93
C VAL A 49 15.83 -4.71 -23.44
N LYS A 50 14.97 -5.60 -23.97
CA LYS A 50 14.68 -5.65 -25.41
C LYS A 50 14.06 -4.34 -25.92
N GLU A 51 13.15 -3.76 -25.15
CA GLU A 51 12.54 -2.46 -25.48
C GLU A 51 13.57 -1.32 -25.42
N ALA A 52 14.44 -1.32 -24.39
CA ALA A 52 15.48 -0.31 -24.20
C ALA A 52 16.56 -0.38 -25.30
N ASP A 53 17.01 -1.58 -25.67
CA ASP A 53 17.96 -1.78 -26.77
C ASP A 53 17.37 -1.30 -28.10
N ALA A 54 16.07 -1.52 -28.35
CA ALA A 54 15.42 -0.96 -29.53
C ALA A 54 15.30 0.57 -29.48
N ALA A 55 15.09 1.14 -28.29
CA ALA A 55 15.01 2.58 -28.09
C ALA A 55 16.35 3.31 -28.23
N LEU A 56 17.49 2.63 -28.08
CA LEU A 56 18.82 3.19 -28.36
C LEU A 56 19.00 3.62 -29.83
N GLU A 57 18.32 2.94 -30.74
CA GLU A 57 18.36 3.25 -32.18
C GLU A 57 17.42 4.42 -32.56
N GLN A 58 16.69 4.97 -31.59
CA GLN A 58 15.77 6.08 -31.84
C GLN A 58 16.53 7.40 -31.99
N GLU A 59 16.55 7.95 -33.20
CA GLU A 59 17.08 9.30 -33.46
C GLU A 59 16.36 10.39 -32.64
N PRO A 60 17.05 11.50 -32.27
CA PRO A 60 16.45 12.60 -31.52
C PRO A 60 15.17 13.14 -32.16
N LEU A 61 14.10 13.18 -31.37
CA LEU A 61 12.76 13.59 -31.81
C LEU A 61 12.51 15.05 -31.44
N THR A 62 12.01 15.84 -32.40
CA THR A 62 11.64 17.25 -32.15
C THR A 62 10.36 17.65 -32.87
N ILE A 63 9.50 18.39 -32.18
CA ILE A 63 8.24 18.84 -32.74
C ILE A 63 8.41 19.95 -33.80
N VAL A 64 9.58 20.60 -33.90
CA VAL A 64 9.76 21.74 -34.81
C VAL A 64 9.92 21.33 -36.28
N ASN A 65 10.12 20.05 -36.54
CA ASN A 65 10.27 19.51 -37.90
C ASN A 65 8.92 19.16 -38.55
N LYS A 66 7.80 19.49 -37.91
CA LYS A 66 6.46 19.23 -38.44
C LYS A 66 6.22 19.95 -39.77
N PRO A 67 5.53 19.28 -40.73
CA PRO A 67 5.25 19.87 -42.04
C PRO A 67 4.06 20.85 -42.02
N ILE A 68 3.17 20.71 -41.04
CA ILE A 68 1.95 21.54 -40.90
C ILE A 68 2.10 22.35 -39.63
N LEU A 69 1.88 23.67 -39.71
CA LEU A 69 1.98 24.57 -38.58
C LEU A 69 0.60 24.82 -37.95
N PRO A 70 0.52 24.99 -36.62
CA PRO A 70 -0.66 25.55 -35.98
C PRO A 70 -0.87 27.01 -36.40
N SER A 71 -2.05 27.56 -36.11
CA SER A 71 -2.42 28.93 -36.48
C SER A 71 -1.55 30.01 -35.79
N SER A 72 -0.86 29.69 -34.69
CA SER A 72 0.14 30.57 -34.07
C SER A 72 1.34 30.85 -34.97
N GLY A 73 1.61 29.98 -35.96
CA GLY A 73 2.82 30.01 -36.78
C GLY A 73 4.09 29.58 -36.07
N ASP A 74 4.01 29.24 -34.77
CA ASP A 74 5.14 28.76 -33.98
C ASP A 74 5.33 27.24 -34.15
N LYS A 75 6.52 26.83 -34.55
CA LYS A 75 6.88 25.41 -34.70
C LYS A 75 7.04 24.68 -33.37
N HIS A 76 7.24 25.43 -32.28
CA HIS A 76 7.38 24.90 -30.93
C HIS A 76 6.03 24.61 -30.26
N ASP A 77 4.91 25.00 -30.86
CA ASP A 77 3.60 24.61 -30.37
C ASP A 77 3.24 23.20 -30.83
N TYR A 78 2.79 22.35 -29.90
CA TYR A 78 2.30 21.02 -30.21
C TYR A 78 0.95 21.09 -30.91
N MET A 79 0.78 20.33 -32.00
CA MET A 79 -0.48 20.25 -32.74
C MET A 79 -0.89 18.80 -32.98
N SER A 80 -2.16 18.49 -32.69
CA SER A 80 -2.80 17.22 -33.07
C SER A 80 -4.26 17.42 -33.47
N VAL A 81 -4.86 16.38 -34.08
CA VAL A 81 -6.28 16.36 -34.41
C VAL A 81 -7.01 15.31 -33.58
N GLY A 82 -8.26 15.58 -33.23
CA GLY A 82 -9.07 14.67 -32.43
C GLY A 82 -9.17 13.29 -33.10
N PRO A 83 -8.81 12.18 -32.43
CA PRO A 83 -8.59 10.91 -33.10
C PRO A 83 -9.85 10.29 -33.70
N TYR A 84 -11.03 10.69 -33.23
CA TYR A 84 -12.32 10.17 -33.68
C TYR A 84 -13.09 11.13 -34.58
N TRP A 85 -12.43 12.17 -35.10
CA TRP A 85 -13.06 13.17 -35.95
C TRP A 85 -12.65 12.93 -37.41
N TRP A 86 -13.65 12.79 -38.28
CA TRP A 86 -13.49 12.42 -39.69
C TRP A 86 -14.11 13.47 -40.61
N PRO A 87 -13.60 13.65 -41.83
CA PRO A 87 -14.28 14.44 -42.85
C PRO A 87 -15.72 13.99 -43.04
N ASP A 88 -16.65 14.95 -43.14
CA ASP A 88 -18.06 14.69 -43.41
C ASP A 88 -18.24 14.32 -44.89
N PRO A 89 -18.62 13.06 -45.23
CA PRO A 89 -18.79 12.64 -46.61
C PRO A 89 -19.94 13.38 -47.33
N ASP A 90 -20.85 14.01 -46.59
CA ASP A 90 -21.98 14.76 -47.16
C ASP A 90 -21.62 16.21 -47.51
N LYS A 91 -20.35 16.62 -47.31
CA LYS A 91 -19.84 17.97 -47.56
C LYS A 91 -18.74 17.94 -48.62
N ALA A 92 -18.80 18.90 -49.55
CA ALA A 92 -17.86 18.95 -50.68
C ALA A 92 -16.39 19.13 -50.25
N ASP A 93 -16.16 19.80 -49.13
CA ASP A 93 -14.85 20.04 -48.50
C ASP A 93 -14.59 19.15 -47.27
N GLY A 94 -15.55 18.29 -46.92
CA GLY A 94 -15.47 17.43 -45.73
C GLY A 94 -15.64 18.14 -44.39
N LEU A 95 -16.05 19.41 -44.36
CA LEU A 95 -16.13 20.23 -43.14
C LEU A 95 -17.57 20.59 -42.74
N PRO A 96 -17.86 20.75 -41.43
CA PRO A 96 -16.99 20.41 -40.29
C PRO A 96 -16.84 18.90 -40.13
N TYR A 97 -15.75 18.45 -39.50
CA TYR A 97 -15.57 17.02 -39.22
C TYR A 97 -16.70 16.46 -38.33
N ILE A 98 -17.00 15.19 -38.49
CA ILE A 98 -17.98 14.43 -37.70
C ILE A 98 -17.31 13.40 -36.79
N ARG A 99 -17.92 13.12 -35.64
CA ARG A 99 -17.37 12.19 -34.65
C ARG A 99 -17.79 10.74 -34.92
N LYS A 100 -16.82 9.83 -35.04
CA LYS A 100 -17.00 8.37 -35.08
C LYS A 100 -16.29 7.72 -33.89
N ASP A 101 -17.00 7.55 -32.79
CA ASP A 101 -16.38 7.14 -31.52
C ASP A 101 -15.68 5.78 -31.61
N GLY A 102 -14.42 5.74 -31.20
CA GLY A 102 -13.59 4.54 -31.24
C GLY A 102 -12.98 4.20 -32.60
N GLU A 103 -13.39 4.89 -33.67
CA GLU A 103 -12.81 4.75 -35.03
C GLU A 103 -11.75 5.81 -35.27
N ARG A 104 -10.47 5.41 -35.26
CA ARG A 104 -9.35 6.36 -35.35
C ARG A 104 -9.14 6.85 -36.79
N ASN A 105 -9.23 8.16 -37.01
CA ASN A 105 -8.85 8.80 -38.27
C ASN A 105 -7.31 8.73 -38.46
N PRO A 106 -6.80 8.16 -39.58
CA PRO A 106 -5.37 8.08 -39.84
C PRO A 106 -4.69 9.44 -40.01
N GLU A 107 -5.42 10.54 -40.21
CA GLU A 107 -4.83 11.89 -40.27
C GLU A 107 -4.08 12.28 -39.00
N VAL A 108 -4.41 11.69 -37.86
CA VAL A 108 -3.61 11.83 -36.62
C VAL A 108 -2.14 11.50 -36.85
N GLN A 109 -1.82 10.59 -37.78
CA GLN A 109 -0.45 10.19 -38.09
C GLN A 109 0.37 11.29 -38.79
N LYS A 110 -0.29 12.36 -39.27
CA LYS A 110 0.36 13.51 -39.91
C LYS A 110 0.62 14.67 -38.95
N THR A 111 0.34 14.47 -37.65
CA THR A 111 0.45 15.48 -36.60
C THR A 111 1.62 15.18 -35.66
N ASP A 112 1.79 15.95 -34.58
CA ASP A 112 2.84 15.69 -33.58
C ASP A 112 2.55 14.46 -32.69
N ARG A 113 1.34 13.91 -32.75
CA ARG A 113 0.90 12.82 -31.86
C ARG A 113 1.75 11.54 -31.92
N PRO A 114 2.15 11.02 -33.10
CA PRO A 114 3.03 9.85 -33.18
C PRO A 114 4.43 10.15 -32.65
N LEU A 115 4.90 11.37 -32.86
CA LEU A 115 6.20 11.83 -32.41
C LEU A 115 6.26 11.87 -30.87
N LEU A 116 5.25 12.48 -30.24
CA LEU A 116 5.10 12.48 -28.78
C LEU A 116 4.99 11.05 -28.23
N ALA A 117 4.23 10.17 -28.89
CA ALA A 117 4.11 8.77 -28.48
C ALA A 117 5.47 8.06 -28.45
N THR A 118 6.27 8.27 -29.50
CA THR A 118 7.57 7.63 -29.67
C THR A 118 8.57 8.16 -28.65
N MET A 119 8.61 9.47 -28.43
CA MET A 119 9.46 10.09 -27.39
C MET A 119 9.15 9.50 -26.02
N ILE A 120 7.87 9.44 -25.65
CA ILE A 120 7.43 8.88 -24.36
C ILE A 120 7.84 7.42 -24.22
N SER A 121 7.57 6.57 -25.22
CA SER A 121 7.90 5.14 -25.14
C SER A 121 9.41 4.89 -25.10
N SER A 122 10.21 5.67 -25.84
CA SER A 122 11.66 5.53 -25.85
C SER A 122 12.26 5.98 -24.52
N VAL A 123 11.87 7.15 -23.99
CA VAL A 123 12.35 7.62 -22.68
C VAL A 123 11.93 6.66 -21.56
N ARG A 124 10.70 6.15 -21.60
CA ARG A 124 10.22 5.11 -20.68
C ARG A 124 11.14 3.89 -20.71
N ALA A 125 11.34 3.29 -21.88
CA ALA A 125 12.15 2.08 -22.01
C ALA A 125 13.59 2.29 -21.54
N LEU A 126 14.22 3.40 -21.95
CA LEU A 126 15.60 3.73 -21.59
C LEU A 126 15.76 4.05 -20.10
N GLY A 127 14.88 4.88 -19.52
CA GLY A 127 15.00 5.27 -18.12
C GLY A 127 14.73 4.11 -17.15
N PHE A 128 13.66 3.33 -17.36
CA PHE A 128 13.46 2.10 -16.60
C PHE A 128 14.57 1.07 -16.87
N GLY A 129 15.04 0.94 -18.12
CA GLY A 129 16.15 0.08 -18.49
C GLY A 129 17.43 0.42 -17.72
N CYS A 130 17.80 1.71 -17.67
CA CYS A 130 18.88 2.24 -16.84
C CYS A 130 18.64 1.89 -15.37
N GLY A 131 17.43 2.17 -14.87
CA GLY A 131 17.05 1.88 -13.49
C GLY A 131 17.28 0.44 -13.06
N PHE A 132 17.04 -0.56 -13.92
CA PHE A 132 17.23 -1.96 -13.53
C PHE A 132 18.58 -2.58 -13.93
N THR A 133 19.26 -2.02 -14.94
CA THR A 133 20.52 -2.58 -15.46
C THR A 133 21.76 -1.77 -15.11
N GLN A 134 21.59 -0.52 -14.67
CA GLN A 134 22.67 0.46 -14.43
C GLN A 134 23.53 0.74 -15.68
N ARG A 135 22.95 0.56 -16.87
CA ARG A 135 23.60 0.85 -18.15
C ARG A 135 23.56 2.35 -18.48
N GLU A 136 24.74 2.96 -18.51
CA GLU A 136 24.91 4.40 -18.75
C GLU A 136 24.56 4.83 -20.18
N ASP A 137 24.68 3.94 -21.17
CA ASP A 137 24.28 4.26 -22.55
C ASP A 137 22.76 4.46 -22.69
N TYR A 138 21.95 3.73 -21.92
CA TYR A 138 20.52 4.01 -21.80
C TYR A 138 20.26 5.39 -21.19
N ALA A 139 20.97 5.76 -20.12
CA ALA A 139 20.82 7.05 -19.46
C ALA A 139 21.20 8.21 -20.39
N SER A 140 22.36 8.11 -21.04
CA SER A 140 22.85 9.08 -22.03
C SER A 140 21.84 9.31 -23.15
N HIS A 141 21.25 8.24 -23.68
CA HIS A 141 20.29 8.37 -24.77
C HIS A 141 18.93 8.93 -24.30
N ALA A 142 18.45 8.53 -23.12
CA ALA A 142 17.26 9.14 -22.52
C ALA A 142 17.46 10.66 -22.31
N ALA A 143 18.63 11.06 -21.78
CA ALA A 143 18.99 12.46 -21.58
C ALA A 143 19.02 13.25 -22.89
N LEU A 144 19.54 12.66 -23.99
CA LEU A 144 19.52 13.27 -25.33
C LEU A 144 18.09 13.53 -25.82
N LEU A 145 17.19 12.54 -25.69
CA LEU A 145 15.80 12.68 -26.10
C LEU A 145 15.07 13.75 -25.27
N LEU A 146 15.28 13.75 -23.96
CA LEU A 146 14.68 14.73 -23.04
C LEU A 146 15.17 16.16 -23.32
N ARG A 147 16.48 16.35 -23.50
CA ARG A 147 17.05 17.67 -23.86
C ARG A 147 16.46 18.19 -25.17
N THR A 148 16.39 17.33 -26.18
CA THR A 148 15.85 17.70 -27.50
C THR A 148 14.38 18.09 -27.41
N TRP A 149 13.58 17.36 -26.63
CA TRP A 149 12.15 17.59 -26.54
C TRP A 149 11.76 18.76 -25.63
N PHE A 150 12.45 18.96 -24.51
CA PHE A 150 12.00 19.89 -23.46
C PHE A 150 12.93 21.10 -23.26
N LEU A 151 14.23 20.97 -23.52
CA LEU A 151 15.22 21.91 -22.98
C LEU A 151 15.86 22.78 -24.07
N ASP A 152 16.32 22.19 -25.18
CA ASP A 152 17.00 22.95 -26.23
C ASP A 152 16.04 23.91 -26.92
N HIS A 153 16.30 25.22 -26.78
CA HIS A 153 15.53 26.30 -27.38
C HIS A 153 15.29 26.16 -28.89
N LYS A 154 16.12 25.43 -29.64
CA LYS A 154 15.93 25.22 -31.09
C LYS A 154 14.92 24.11 -31.41
N THR A 155 14.66 23.20 -30.49
CA THR A 155 13.90 21.97 -30.75
C THR A 155 12.78 21.70 -29.76
N ARG A 156 12.76 22.40 -28.61
CA ARG A 156 11.86 22.10 -27.50
C ARG A 156 10.40 22.32 -27.86
N MET A 157 9.52 21.60 -27.18
CA MET A 157 8.10 21.90 -27.17
C MET A 157 7.80 23.04 -26.19
N ASN A 158 6.89 23.94 -26.56
CA ASN A 158 6.38 24.96 -25.63
C ASN A 158 5.54 24.29 -24.52
N PRO A 159 5.61 24.76 -23.27
CA PRO A 159 4.89 24.17 -22.13
C PRO A 159 3.40 24.57 -22.12
N ASN A 160 2.69 24.28 -23.21
CA ASN A 160 1.25 24.48 -23.37
C ASN A 160 0.65 23.41 -24.29
N PHE A 161 -0.68 23.32 -24.34
CA PHE A 161 -1.37 22.38 -25.23
C PHE A 161 -2.50 23.06 -26.02
N LEU A 162 -2.23 24.25 -26.55
CA LEU A 162 -3.22 25.10 -27.23
C LEU A 162 -3.83 24.46 -28.48
N PHE A 163 -3.06 23.68 -29.23
CA PHE A 163 -3.50 23.05 -30.49
C PHE A 163 -3.66 21.54 -30.39
N GLY A 164 -3.87 21.04 -29.17
CA GLY A 164 -4.14 19.64 -28.90
C GLY A 164 -5.54 19.23 -29.33
N GLN A 165 -5.62 18.14 -30.11
CA GLN A 165 -6.86 17.56 -30.61
C GLN A 165 -7.82 18.57 -31.26
N ALA A 166 -7.29 19.40 -32.15
CA ALA A 166 -8.07 20.23 -33.06
C ALA A 166 -9.16 19.41 -33.77
N ILE A 167 -10.26 20.09 -34.14
CA ILE A 167 -11.31 19.51 -34.96
C ILE A 167 -11.47 20.40 -36.18
N PRO A 168 -11.04 19.95 -37.37
CA PRO A 168 -11.17 20.74 -38.59
C PRO A 168 -12.61 21.22 -38.82
N GLY A 169 -12.75 22.53 -39.05
CA GLY A 169 -14.04 23.21 -39.22
C GLY A 169 -14.80 23.52 -37.92
N ILE A 170 -14.24 23.22 -36.73
CA ILE A 170 -14.89 23.47 -35.43
C ILE A 170 -13.99 24.23 -34.45
N CYS A 171 -12.78 23.73 -34.17
CA CYS A 171 -11.85 24.38 -33.23
C CYS A 171 -10.39 24.01 -33.52
N GLU A 172 -9.47 24.90 -33.13
CA GLU A 172 -8.02 24.71 -33.34
C GLU A 172 -7.35 23.91 -32.21
N GLY A 173 -8.04 23.70 -31.09
CA GLY A 173 -7.64 22.87 -29.97
C GLY A 173 -8.72 22.82 -28.89
N ARG A 174 -8.52 22.03 -27.83
CA ARG A 174 -9.47 21.85 -26.71
C ARG A 174 -8.87 21.13 -25.51
N GLY A 175 -9.54 21.21 -24.36
CA GLY A 175 -9.14 20.54 -23.11
C GLY A 175 -8.85 19.05 -23.24
N ILE A 176 -9.72 18.32 -23.95
CA ILE A 176 -9.62 16.87 -24.27
C ILE A 176 -8.25 16.47 -24.83
N GLY A 177 -7.51 17.41 -25.44
CA GLY A 177 -6.15 17.18 -25.90
C GLY A 177 -5.17 16.75 -24.80
N LEU A 178 -5.33 17.23 -23.56
CA LEU A 178 -4.43 16.96 -22.43
C LEU A 178 -4.29 15.47 -22.08
N ILE A 179 -5.23 14.62 -22.51
CA ILE A 179 -5.08 13.17 -22.37
C ILE A 179 -3.84 12.62 -23.10
N GLU A 180 -3.38 13.30 -24.15
CA GLU A 180 -2.21 12.88 -24.94
C GLU A 180 -0.89 13.06 -24.17
N THR A 181 -0.87 13.95 -23.16
CA THR A 181 0.27 14.17 -22.27
C THR A 181 0.18 13.38 -20.97
N ALA A 182 -0.88 12.61 -20.73
CA ALA A 182 -1.03 11.82 -19.50
C ALA A 182 0.16 10.89 -19.24
N ALA A 183 0.76 10.34 -20.30
CA ALA A 183 1.94 9.47 -20.18
C ALA A 183 3.24 10.23 -19.84
N LEU A 184 3.29 11.57 -19.91
CA LEU A 184 4.40 12.33 -19.34
C LEU A 184 4.47 12.12 -17.82
N ALA A 185 3.32 12.19 -17.13
CA ALA A 185 3.24 11.91 -15.71
C ALA A 185 3.51 10.42 -15.39
N ARG A 186 2.89 9.52 -16.15
CA ARG A 186 2.84 8.09 -15.81
C ARG A 186 4.08 7.31 -16.22
N ASP A 187 4.78 7.77 -17.25
CA ASP A 187 5.90 7.03 -17.86
C ASP A 187 7.20 7.84 -17.85
N VAL A 188 7.17 9.11 -18.30
CA VAL A 188 8.39 9.91 -18.45
C VAL A 188 8.97 10.32 -17.09
N LEU A 189 8.16 10.89 -16.20
CA LEU A 189 8.66 11.36 -14.90
C LEU A 189 9.18 10.23 -14.00
N PRO A 190 8.52 9.06 -13.90
CA PRO A 190 9.10 7.89 -13.24
C PRO A 190 10.40 7.42 -13.90
N ALA A 191 10.50 7.43 -15.23
CA ALA A 191 11.74 7.08 -15.92
C ALA A 191 12.89 8.06 -15.61
N VAL A 192 12.59 9.37 -15.51
CA VAL A 192 13.56 10.41 -15.12
C VAL A 192 14.09 10.20 -13.70
N SER A 193 13.29 9.67 -12.77
CA SER A 193 13.78 9.37 -11.41
C SER A 193 14.89 8.33 -11.37
N PHE A 194 15.06 7.51 -12.41
CA PHE A 194 16.18 6.57 -12.53
C PHE A 194 17.42 7.17 -13.21
N LEU A 195 17.31 8.40 -13.72
CA LEU A 195 18.43 9.12 -14.34
C LEU A 195 19.18 10.00 -13.33
N THR A 196 18.62 10.27 -12.16
CA THR A 196 19.21 11.19 -11.16
C THR A 196 20.60 10.75 -10.68
N ASP A 197 20.88 9.45 -10.74
CA ASP A 197 22.15 8.88 -10.32
C ASP A 197 23.18 8.78 -11.47
N SER A 198 22.83 9.22 -12.68
CA SER A 198 23.66 9.12 -13.88
C SER A 198 24.38 10.44 -14.17
N ASP A 199 25.66 10.35 -14.57
CA ASP A 199 26.46 11.50 -15.01
C ASP A 199 25.90 12.17 -16.28
N SER A 200 25.10 11.44 -17.06
CA SER A 200 24.47 11.96 -18.28
C SER A 200 23.27 12.87 -18.04
N TRP A 201 22.71 12.91 -16.83
CA TRP A 201 21.57 13.76 -16.47
C TRP A 201 21.96 14.73 -15.36
N THR A 202 22.26 15.97 -15.74
CA THR A 202 22.83 16.95 -14.80
C THR A 202 21.76 17.64 -13.96
N ALA A 203 22.19 18.29 -12.87
CA ALA A 203 21.31 19.15 -12.09
C ALA A 203 20.70 20.31 -12.92
N GLU A 204 21.41 20.79 -13.94
CA GLU A 204 20.89 21.80 -14.87
C GLU A 204 19.78 21.23 -15.76
N ASP A 205 19.94 19.99 -16.25
CA ASP A 205 18.89 19.30 -17.01
C ASP A 205 17.65 19.08 -16.16
N MET A 206 17.83 18.64 -14.91
CA MET A 206 16.72 18.46 -13.96
C MET A 206 16.00 19.78 -13.71
N ALA A 207 16.74 20.86 -13.39
CA ALA A 207 16.15 22.17 -13.15
C ALA A 207 15.42 22.71 -14.39
N GLY A 208 15.98 22.51 -15.59
CA GLY A 208 15.34 22.88 -16.85
C GLY A 208 14.04 22.12 -17.11
N LEU A 209 14.03 20.81 -16.81
CA LEU A 209 12.85 19.98 -16.98
C LEU A 209 11.76 20.36 -15.96
N GLN A 210 12.14 20.60 -14.70
CA GLN A 210 11.22 21.09 -13.68
C GLN A 210 10.65 22.46 -14.03
N ALA A 211 11.44 23.37 -14.61
CA ALA A 211 10.95 24.66 -15.08
C ALA A 211 9.90 24.50 -16.19
N TRP A 212 10.11 23.55 -17.10
CA TRP A 212 9.14 23.24 -18.15
C TRP A 212 7.82 22.71 -17.57
N PHE A 213 7.89 21.74 -16.64
CA PHE A 213 6.68 21.18 -15.99
C PHE A 213 6.00 22.18 -15.05
N HIS A 214 6.74 23.10 -14.45
CA HIS A 214 6.15 24.21 -13.66
C HIS A 214 5.31 25.10 -14.55
N ALA A 215 5.86 25.57 -15.67
CA ALA A 215 5.12 26.39 -16.64
C ALA A 215 3.93 25.64 -17.25
N PHE A 216 4.08 24.34 -17.52
CA PHE A 216 2.98 23.53 -18.06
C PHE A 216 1.88 23.31 -17.03
N LEU A 217 2.23 23.08 -15.76
CA LEU A 217 1.28 22.96 -14.67
C LEU A 217 0.53 24.30 -14.44
N GLU A 218 1.23 25.43 -14.47
CA GLU A 218 0.59 26.75 -14.43
C GLU A 218 -0.45 26.91 -15.55
N TRP A 219 -0.08 26.54 -16.77
CA TRP A 219 -1.00 26.58 -17.91
C TRP A 219 -2.21 25.65 -17.70
N MET A 220 -1.99 24.42 -17.21
CA MET A 220 -3.08 23.48 -16.92
C MET A 220 -4.05 24.00 -15.85
N LEU A 221 -3.55 24.70 -14.84
CA LEU A 221 -4.36 25.20 -13.72
C LEU A 221 -5.09 26.51 -14.04
N THR A 222 -4.64 27.28 -15.03
CA THR A 222 -5.15 28.64 -15.27
C THR A 222 -5.81 28.82 -16.63
N HIS A 223 -5.37 28.09 -17.66
CA HIS A 223 -5.91 28.25 -19.01
C HIS A 223 -7.29 27.59 -19.15
N PRO A 224 -8.26 28.18 -19.87
CA PRO A 224 -9.61 27.61 -20.03
C PRO A 224 -9.66 26.16 -20.50
N TYR A 225 -8.72 25.71 -21.34
CA TYR A 225 -8.65 24.30 -21.77
C TYR A 225 -8.24 23.36 -20.65
N GLY A 226 -7.31 23.77 -19.79
CA GLY A 226 -6.96 23.00 -18.61
C GLY A 226 -8.13 22.89 -17.65
N VAL A 227 -8.83 24.01 -17.40
CA VAL A 227 -10.04 24.05 -16.55
C VAL A 227 -11.18 23.19 -17.10
N ASP A 228 -11.38 23.18 -18.43
CA ASP A 228 -12.38 22.36 -19.10
C ASP A 228 -12.10 20.85 -18.92
N GLU A 229 -10.85 20.43 -19.15
CA GLU A 229 -10.43 19.03 -18.97
C GLU A 229 -10.62 18.56 -17.53
N ALA A 230 -10.23 19.40 -16.57
CA ALA A 230 -10.42 19.21 -15.14
C ALA A 230 -11.89 18.90 -14.75
N ARG A 231 -12.85 19.44 -15.53
CA ARG A 231 -14.30 19.35 -15.28
C ARG A 231 -15.02 18.36 -16.19
N HIS A 232 -14.31 17.66 -17.07
CA HIS A 232 -14.91 16.78 -18.07
C HIS A 232 -15.74 15.61 -17.47
N GLY A 233 -15.29 15.11 -16.31
CA GLY A 233 -16.08 14.22 -15.44
C GLY A 233 -16.16 12.77 -15.89
N ASN A 234 -15.23 12.31 -16.74
CA ASN A 234 -14.98 10.90 -17.09
C ASN A 234 -13.46 10.65 -16.93
N ASN A 235 -12.92 9.59 -17.53
CA ASN A 235 -11.49 9.24 -17.56
C ASN A 235 -10.53 10.42 -17.84
N HIS A 236 -10.95 11.43 -18.63
CA HIS A 236 -10.18 12.65 -18.88
C HIS A 236 -9.88 13.42 -17.59
N SER A 237 -10.89 13.64 -16.76
CA SER A 237 -10.72 14.37 -15.50
C SER A 237 -9.92 13.58 -14.46
N THR A 238 -9.98 12.25 -14.52
CA THR A 238 -9.13 11.37 -13.67
C THR A 238 -7.68 11.42 -14.13
N ALA A 239 -7.43 11.39 -15.45
CA ALA A 239 -6.09 11.53 -16.02
C ALA A 239 -5.51 12.93 -15.77
N TYR A 240 -6.34 13.97 -15.77
CA TYR A 240 -5.93 15.33 -15.39
C TYR A 240 -5.41 15.36 -13.95
N ASP A 241 -6.13 14.73 -13.01
CA ASP A 241 -5.70 14.69 -11.60
C ASP A 241 -4.39 13.91 -11.43
N VAL A 242 -4.17 12.80 -12.17
CA VAL A 242 -2.89 12.07 -12.19
C VAL A 242 -1.76 12.99 -12.64
N GLN A 243 -1.99 13.75 -13.72
CA GLN A 243 -1.02 14.71 -14.24
C GLN A 243 -0.69 15.79 -13.22
N VAL A 244 -1.70 16.49 -12.68
CA VAL A 244 -1.48 17.58 -11.72
C VAL A 244 -0.77 17.08 -10.46
N ALA A 245 -1.20 15.96 -9.88
CA ALA A 245 -0.56 15.42 -8.68
C ALA A 245 0.91 15.07 -8.95
N THR A 246 1.21 14.39 -10.05
CA THR A 246 2.58 13.97 -10.38
C THR A 246 3.48 15.16 -10.73
N TYR A 247 2.99 16.10 -11.54
CA TYR A 247 3.75 17.30 -11.90
C TYR A 247 4.04 18.17 -10.68
N ALA A 248 3.05 18.35 -9.80
CA ALA A 248 3.23 19.08 -8.56
C ALA A 248 4.30 18.44 -7.64
N LEU A 249 4.31 17.11 -7.52
CA LEU A 249 5.34 16.40 -6.77
C LEU A 249 6.72 16.51 -7.43
N PHE A 250 6.79 16.47 -8.76
CA PHE A 250 8.04 16.60 -9.51
C PHE A 250 8.72 17.95 -9.31
N ILE A 251 7.94 19.03 -9.29
CA ILE A 251 8.44 20.40 -9.15
C ILE A 251 8.49 20.86 -7.68
N GLY A 252 8.32 19.95 -6.74
CA GLY A 252 8.37 20.20 -5.29
C GLY A 252 7.27 21.11 -4.74
N GLN A 253 6.05 20.99 -5.24
CA GLN A 253 4.86 21.69 -4.75
C GLN A 253 3.82 20.71 -4.15
N PRO A 254 4.14 20.08 -3.01
CA PRO A 254 3.33 19.00 -2.44
C PRO A 254 1.94 19.48 -1.95
N ASP A 255 1.79 20.76 -1.65
CA ASP A 255 0.51 21.36 -1.26
C ASP A 255 -0.56 21.21 -2.36
N ILE A 256 -0.18 21.36 -3.63
CA ILE A 256 -1.07 21.17 -4.79
C ILE A 256 -1.44 19.69 -4.90
N ALA A 257 -0.45 18.80 -4.86
CA ALA A 257 -0.67 17.36 -4.95
C ALA A 257 -1.62 16.89 -3.85
N ARG A 258 -1.39 17.30 -2.59
CA ARG A 258 -2.26 17.01 -1.45
C ARG A 258 -3.70 17.50 -1.70
N SER A 259 -3.88 18.75 -2.14
CA SER A 259 -5.22 19.28 -2.43
C SER A 259 -5.94 18.51 -3.55
N VAL A 260 -5.21 18.04 -4.55
CA VAL A 260 -5.78 17.19 -5.60
C VAL A 260 -6.21 15.84 -5.03
N LEU A 261 -5.28 15.14 -4.38
CA LEU A 261 -5.44 13.78 -3.86
C LEU A 261 -6.56 13.69 -2.81
N GLU A 262 -6.60 14.61 -1.83
CA GLU A 262 -7.66 14.66 -0.80
C GLU A 262 -9.05 14.87 -1.41
N GLY A 263 -9.14 15.50 -2.59
CA GLY A 263 -10.41 15.71 -3.29
C GLY A 263 -10.81 14.59 -4.26
N VAL A 264 -9.98 13.58 -4.52
CA VAL A 264 -10.28 12.53 -5.52
C VAL A 264 -11.52 11.71 -5.14
N GLY A 265 -11.70 11.40 -3.85
CA GLY A 265 -12.86 10.63 -3.36
C GLY A 265 -14.18 11.25 -3.81
N GLU A 266 -14.42 12.50 -3.39
CA GLU A 266 -15.63 13.24 -3.74
C GLU A 266 -15.71 13.60 -5.24
N ARG A 267 -14.61 14.05 -5.85
CA ARG A 267 -14.62 14.61 -7.21
C ARG A 267 -14.56 13.58 -8.33
N ARG A 268 -14.08 12.36 -8.05
CA ARG A 268 -13.88 11.31 -9.05
C ARG A 268 -14.61 10.04 -8.66
N ILE A 269 -14.29 9.45 -7.52
CA ILE A 269 -14.86 8.15 -7.12
C ILE A 269 -16.38 8.27 -6.99
N ALA A 270 -16.87 9.21 -6.18
CA ALA A 270 -18.31 9.39 -5.94
C ALA A 270 -19.11 9.87 -7.16
N THR A 271 -18.47 10.46 -8.18
CA THR A 271 -19.18 11.02 -9.35
C THR A 271 -19.05 10.18 -10.61
N GLN A 272 -18.09 9.25 -10.67
CA GLN A 272 -17.82 8.44 -11.86
C GLN A 272 -18.11 6.95 -11.68
N ILE A 273 -18.21 6.47 -10.43
CA ILE A 273 -18.52 5.08 -10.09
C ILE A 273 -19.91 5.03 -9.44
N GLU A 274 -20.74 4.08 -9.87
CA GLU A 274 -22.02 3.76 -9.23
C GLU A 274 -21.85 2.81 -8.04
N PRO A 275 -22.84 2.68 -7.14
CA PRO A 275 -22.75 1.79 -5.98
C PRO A 275 -22.41 0.33 -6.31
N ASP A 276 -22.78 -0.13 -7.51
CA ASP A 276 -22.50 -1.48 -8.01
C ASP A 276 -21.15 -1.61 -8.74
N GLY A 277 -20.34 -0.53 -8.80
CA GLY A 277 -19.05 -0.50 -9.45
C GLY A 277 -19.05 -0.08 -10.92
N GLN A 278 -20.23 0.09 -11.54
CA GLN A 278 -20.30 0.51 -12.94
C GLN A 278 -19.80 1.95 -13.13
N GLN A 279 -19.28 2.23 -14.34
CA GLN A 279 -18.74 3.55 -14.71
C GLN A 279 -19.51 4.12 -15.90
N PRO A 280 -20.69 4.75 -15.70
CA PRO A 280 -21.68 4.96 -16.76
C PRO A 280 -21.16 5.70 -18.00
N LYS A 281 -20.31 6.73 -17.80
CA LYS A 281 -19.74 7.50 -18.91
C LYS A 281 -18.72 6.71 -19.74
N GLU A 282 -18.04 5.75 -19.12
CA GLU A 282 -17.12 4.84 -19.80
C GLU A 282 -17.87 3.71 -20.50
N LEU A 283 -18.93 3.21 -19.87
CA LEU A 283 -19.78 2.16 -20.43
C LEU A 283 -20.61 2.62 -21.62
N ALA A 284 -20.88 3.92 -21.74
CA ALA A 284 -21.54 4.52 -22.90
C ALA A 284 -20.65 4.57 -24.18
N ARG A 285 -19.38 4.16 -24.10
CA ARG A 285 -18.41 4.26 -25.20
C ARG A 285 -18.41 3.01 -26.08
N THR A 286 -18.00 3.14 -27.33
CA THR A 286 -17.88 2.01 -28.27
C THR A 286 -16.77 1.00 -27.91
N LYS A 287 -15.85 1.38 -27.02
CA LYS A 287 -14.81 0.55 -26.40
C LYS A 287 -14.98 0.50 -24.88
N ALA A 288 -16.18 0.14 -24.42
CA ALA A 288 -16.62 0.31 -23.05
C ALA A 288 -15.69 -0.38 -22.02
N LEU A 289 -15.30 -1.64 -22.26
CA LEU A 289 -14.38 -2.37 -21.38
C LEU A 289 -13.02 -1.68 -21.30
N GLY A 290 -12.53 -1.20 -22.45
CA GLY A 290 -11.28 -0.46 -22.54
C GLY A 290 -11.28 0.85 -21.75
N TYR A 291 -12.35 1.64 -21.85
CA TYR A 291 -12.47 2.92 -21.12
C TYR A 291 -12.69 2.72 -19.62
N ALA A 292 -13.54 1.76 -19.22
CA ALA A 292 -13.77 1.47 -17.81
C ALA A 292 -12.49 0.95 -17.13
N SER A 293 -11.73 0.09 -17.82
CA SER A 293 -10.42 -0.38 -17.34
C SER A 293 -9.38 0.74 -17.29
N MET A 294 -9.41 1.67 -18.25
CA MET A 294 -8.51 2.84 -18.25
C MET A 294 -8.79 3.76 -17.07
N ASN A 295 -10.05 4.15 -16.84
CA ASN A 295 -10.39 5.04 -15.75
C ASN A 295 -10.06 4.41 -14.38
N LEU A 296 -10.36 3.12 -14.20
CA LEU A 296 -9.99 2.40 -12.99
C LEU A 296 -8.46 2.35 -12.79
N SER A 297 -7.68 2.13 -13.85
CA SER A 297 -6.21 2.17 -13.74
C SER A 297 -5.69 3.52 -13.25
N LEU A 298 -6.32 4.63 -13.67
CA LEU A 298 -5.96 5.98 -13.25
C LEU A 298 -6.35 6.25 -11.78
N LEU A 299 -7.52 5.75 -11.35
CA LEU A 299 -7.95 5.85 -9.94
C LEU A 299 -7.04 5.04 -9.00
N LEU A 300 -6.61 3.87 -9.44
CA LEU A 300 -5.66 3.03 -8.70
C LEU A 300 -4.28 3.69 -8.61
N GLU A 301 -3.83 4.33 -9.69
CA GLU A 301 -2.58 5.09 -9.70
C GLU A 301 -2.65 6.32 -8.78
N LEU A 302 -3.74 7.09 -8.80
CA LEU A 302 -3.99 8.15 -7.82
C LEU A 302 -3.99 7.61 -6.38
N SER A 303 -4.53 6.42 -6.17
CA SER A 303 -4.54 5.77 -4.85
C SER A 303 -3.14 5.35 -4.39
N GLU A 304 -2.29 4.87 -5.30
CA GLU A 304 -0.90 4.55 -5.00
C GLU A 304 -0.08 5.82 -4.68
N ILE A 305 -0.28 6.90 -5.44
CA ILE A 305 0.33 8.21 -5.13
C ILE A 305 -0.17 8.71 -3.77
N ALA A 306 -1.48 8.72 -3.52
CA ALA A 306 -2.09 9.14 -2.26
C ALA A 306 -1.59 8.35 -1.05
N ARG A 307 -1.41 7.03 -1.21
CA ARG A 307 -0.93 6.14 -0.16
C ARG A 307 0.44 6.55 0.36
N GLN A 308 1.36 6.96 -0.51
CA GLN A 308 2.70 7.42 -0.13
C GLN A 308 2.66 8.67 0.77
N TRP A 309 1.53 9.39 0.77
CA TRP A 309 1.29 10.63 1.50
C TRP A 309 0.29 10.46 2.66
N GLY A 310 -0.07 9.21 2.99
CA GLY A 310 -0.99 8.88 4.08
C GLY A 310 -2.46 9.22 3.80
N ILE A 311 -2.85 9.40 2.53
CA ILE A 311 -4.24 9.63 2.13
C ILE A 311 -4.81 8.28 1.64
N ASP A 312 -5.87 7.81 2.29
CA ASP A 312 -6.45 6.48 2.05
C ASP A 312 -7.56 6.50 0.98
N LEU A 313 -7.17 6.76 -0.28
CA LEU A 313 -8.13 6.79 -1.40
C LEU A 313 -8.64 5.42 -1.82
N ILE A 314 -7.82 4.37 -1.68
CA ILE A 314 -8.17 3.03 -2.13
C ILE A 314 -9.37 2.44 -1.37
N ASN A 315 -9.62 2.99 -0.18
CA ASN A 315 -10.65 2.63 0.76
C ASN A 315 -11.75 3.67 0.91
N TYR A 316 -11.68 4.75 0.13
CA TYR A 316 -12.75 5.74 0.10
C TYR A 316 -14.05 5.07 -0.33
N GLU A 317 -15.12 5.39 0.39
CA GLU A 317 -16.47 4.96 0.12
C GLU A 317 -17.41 6.16 0.32
N SER A 318 -18.26 6.45 -0.67
CA SER A 318 -19.31 7.45 -0.52
C SER A 318 -20.41 6.95 0.42
N ALA A 319 -21.31 7.84 0.85
CA ALA A 319 -22.43 7.48 1.71
C ALA A 319 -23.37 6.40 1.13
N ASP A 320 -23.38 6.22 -0.20
CA ASP A 320 -24.15 5.22 -0.93
C ASP A 320 -23.31 4.03 -1.45
N GLY A 321 -22.06 3.86 -1.00
CA GLY A 321 -21.24 2.68 -1.28
C GLY A 321 -20.35 2.74 -2.53
N ARG A 322 -20.19 3.90 -3.17
CA ARG A 322 -19.33 4.06 -4.36
C ARG A 322 -17.87 4.03 -3.94
N SER A 323 -17.11 3.10 -4.50
CA SER A 323 -15.69 2.92 -4.17
C SER A 323 -14.87 2.36 -5.34
N ILE A 324 -13.56 2.50 -5.28
CA ILE A 324 -12.64 1.82 -6.22
C ILE A 324 -12.77 0.30 -6.09
N LYS A 325 -13.05 -0.20 -4.88
CA LYS A 325 -13.27 -1.63 -4.61
C LYS A 325 -14.46 -2.17 -5.41
N CYS A 326 -15.60 -1.47 -5.38
CA CYS A 326 -16.77 -1.85 -6.18
C CYS A 326 -16.45 -1.88 -7.68
N ALA A 327 -15.71 -0.88 -8.20
CA ALA A 327 -15.33 -0.85 -9.60
C ALA A 327 -14.41 -2.01 -10.01
N ILE A 328 -13.51 -2.45 -9.12
CA ILE A 328 -12.66 -3.64 -9.33
C ILE A 328 -13.50 -4.91 -9.27
N ASP A 329 -14.34 -5.07 -8.25
CA ASP A 329 -15.21 -6.25 -8.10
C ASP A 329 -16.13 -6.43 -9.30
N TRP A 330 -16.59 -5.33 -9.89
CA TRP A 330 -17.42 -5.35 -11.08
C TRP A 330 -16.62 -5.69 -12.34
N LEU A 331 -15.42 -5.11 -12.55
CA LEU A 331 -14.62 -5.33 -13.76
C LEU A 331 -13.88 -6.68 -13.77
N PHE A 332 -13.47 -7.17 -12.60
CA PHE A 332 -12.56 -8.31 -12.47
C PHE A 332 -13.09 -9.60 -13.12
N PRO A 333 -14.36 -10.01 -12.94
CA PRO A 333 -14.92 -11.21 -13.57
C PRO A 333 -14.89 -11.18 -15.11
N PHE A 334 -14.94 -9.98 -15.72
CA PHE A 334 -14.83 -9.84 -17.18
C PHE A 334 -13.39 -9.97 -17.67
N TRP A 335 -12.42 -9.55 -16.85
CA TRP A 335 -11.00 -9.71 -17.16
C TRP A 335 -10.52 -11.15 -16.98
N SER A 336 -11.02 -11.86 -15.96
CA SER A 336 -10.68 -13.26 -15.67
C SER A 336 -11.44 -14.25 -16.57
N GLY A 337 -12.39 -13.77 -17.37
CA GLY A 337 -13.23 -14.62 -18.21
C GLY A 337 -14.28 -15.43 -17.44
N GLU A 338 -14.51 -15.12 -16.16
CA GLU A 338 -15.61 -15.67 -15.36
C GLU A 338 -16.98 -15.20 -15.87
N GLN A 339 -17.04 -13.99 -16.44
CA GLN A 339 -18.23 -13.44 -17.07
C GLN A 339 -17.96 -12.96 -18.49
N GLU A 340 -18.96 -13.12 -19.37
CA GLU A 340 -18.90 -12.64 -20.74
C GLU A 340 -19.21 -11.13 -20.81
N TRP A 341 -18.42 -10.40 -21.60
CA TRP A 341 -18.65 -8.98 -21.85
C TRP A 341 -19.74 -8.76 -22.91
N THR A 342 -20.81 -8.05 -22.56
CA THR A 342 -21.98 -7.85 -23.44
C THR A 342 -22.16 -6.43 -23.97
N LEU A 343 -21.38 -5.45 -23.46
CA LEU A 343 -21.44 -4.06 -23.90
C LEU A 343 -20.51 -3.80 -25.11
N PRO A 344 -20.63 -2.66 -25.82
CA PRO A 344 -19.81 -2.39 -26.99
C PRO A 344 -18.29 -2.45 -26.73
N GLN A 345 -17.59 -3.25 -27.53
CA GLN A 345 -16.13 -3.32 -27.55
C GLN A 345 -15.66 -3.54 -29.00
N ILE A 346 -15.75 -2.49 -29.82
CA ILE A 346 -15.58 -2.57 -31.28
C ILE A 346 -14.14 -2.92 -31.76
N HIS A 347 -13.19 -2.97 -30.83
CA HIS A 347 -11.82 -3.45 -31.05
C HIS A 347 -11.47 -4.47 -29.97
N PRO A 348 -10.62 -5.49 -30.23
CA PRO A 348 -10.16 -6.43 -29.21
C PRO A 348 -9.64 -5.73 -27.95
N PHE A 349 -9.95 -6.27 -26.78
CA PHE A 349 -9.50 -5.70 -25.51
C PHE A 349 -8.02 -6.01 -25.27
N GLU A 350 -7.22 -4.99 -24.97
CA GLU A 350 -5.82 -5.15 -24.60
C GLU A 350 -5.69 -5.42 -23.10
N GLY A 351 -5.50 -6.69 -22.71
CA GLY A 351 -5.48 -7.12 -21.32
C GLY A 351 -4.36 -6.55 -20.43
N GLY A 352 -3.41 -5.79 -20.99
CA GLY A 352 -2.36 -5.12 -20.21
C GLY A 352 -2.93 -4.15 -19.15
N ARG A 353 -4.04 -3.46 -19.44
CA ARG A 353 -4.70 -2.60 -18.44
C ARG A 353 -5.32 -3.40 -17.30
N ALA A 354 -5.96 -4.53 -17.61
CA ALA A 354 -6.48 -5.43 -16.60
C ALA A 354 -5.36 -5.95 -15.70
N PHE A 355 -4.22 -6.35 -16.27
CA PHE A 355 -3.04 -6.76 -15.50
C PHE A 355 -2.61 -5.67 -14.50
N VAL A 356 -2.48 -4.42 -14.96
CA VAL A 356 -2.09 -3.29 -14.10
C VAL A 356 -3.10 -3.11 -12.97
N CYS A 357 -4.39 -3.03 -13.29
CA CYS A 357 -5.43 -2.87 -12.27
C CYS A 357 -5.39 -4.00 -11.24
N SER A 358 -5.34 -5.24 -11.70
CA SER A 358 -5.27 -6.45 -10.88
C SER A 358 -4.03 -6.48 -9.99
N ARG A 359 -2.84 -6.14 -10.51
CA ARG A 359 -1.60 -6.10 -9.71
C ARG A 359 -1.68 -5.04 -8.61
N ILE A 360 -2.12 -3.83 -8.92
CA ILE A 360 -2.28 -2.76 -7.92
C ILE A 360 -3.35 -3.16 -6.91
N ALA A 361 -4.51 -3.67 -7.36
CA ALA A 361 -5.59 -4.11 -6.48
C ALA A 361 -5.15 -5.23 -5.52
N ALA A 362 -4.45 -6.25 -6.01
CA ALA A 362 -3.93 -7.34 -5.18
C ALA A 362 -3.01 -6.82 -4.07
N TYR A 363 -2.13 -5.90 -4.43
CA TYR A 363 -1.21 -5.26 -3.48
C TYR A 363 -1.93 -4.40 -2.45
N HIS A 364 -2.84 -3.52 -2.87
CA HIS A 364 -3.51 -2.61 -1.95
C HIS A 364 -4.55 -3.31 -1.06
N TYR A 365 -5.34 -4.24 -1.60
CA TYR A 365 -6.35 -4.96 -0.84
C TYR A 365 -5.82 -6.19 -0.13
N LEU A 366 -4.54 -6.54 -0.33
CA LEU A 366 -3.95 -7.79 0.17
C LEU A 366 -4.81 -9.00 -0.19
N ASN A 367 -5.33 -8.98 -1.42
CA ASN A 367 -6.20 -10.03 -1.92
C ASN A 367 -5.52 -10.76 -3.06
N MET A 368 -5.20 -12.03 -2.79
CA MET A 368 -4.55 -12.90 -3.78
C MET A 368 -5.44 -13.18 -4.98
N ASP A 369 -6.75 -13.12 -4.81
CA ASP A 369 -7.69 -13.42 -5.89
C ASP A 369 -7.55 -12.40 -7.03
N TYR A 370 -7.08 -11.19 -6.74
CA TYR A 370 -6.76 -10.21 -7.78
C TYR A 370 -5.40 -10.38 -8.43
N GLU A 371 -4.49 -11.24 -7.94
CA GLU A 371 -3.12 -11.30 -8.44
C GLU A 371 -3.08 -11.81 -9.89
N PRO A 372 -2.73 -10.96 -10.88
CA PRO A 372 -2.92 -11.28 -12.29
C PRO A 372 -2.09 -12.47 -12.78
N THR A 373 -0.99 -12.79 -12.12
CA THR A 373 -0.17 -13.97 -12.46
C THR A 373 -0.88 -15.29 -12.21
N LYS A 374 -1.80 -15.36 -11.24
CA LYS A 374 -2.56 -16.58 -10.88
C LYS A 374 -3.88 -16.70 -11.65
N VAL A 375 -4.36 -15.61 -12.22
CA VAL A 375 -5.66 -15.52 -12.88
C VAL A 375 -5.50 -15.87 -14.37
N VAL A 376 -6.50 -16.58 -14.90
CA VAL A 376 -6.61 -16.81 -16.35
C VAL A 376 -7.22 -15.56 -16.97
N MET A 377 -6.43 -14.81 -17.74
CA MET A 377 -6.90 -13.62 -18.45
C MET A 377 -6.93 -13.95 -19.95
N PRO A 378 -8.10 -14.07 -20.60
CA PRO A 378 -8.21 -14.57 -21.97
C PRO A 378 -7.29 -13.86 -22.99
N GLU A 379 -7.11 -12.54 -22.83
CA GLU A 379 -6.31 -11.70 -23.73
C GLU A 379 -4.80 -11.67 -23.39
N MET A 380 -4.37 -12.35 -22.32
CA MET A 380 -3.02 -12.28 -21.75
C MET A 380 -2.44 -13.68 -21.54
N SER A 381 -1.54 -14.10 -22.43
CA SER A 381 -0.75 -15.32 -22.23
C SER A 381 0.20 -15.19 -21.03
N ASP A 382 0.64 -16.32 -20.48
CA ASP A 382 1.61 -16.33 -19.37
C ASP A 382 2.90 -15.59 -19.70
N ALA A 383 3.39 -15.71 -20.94
CA ALA A 383 4.54 -14.94 -21.41
C ALA A 383 4.28 -13.42 -21.41
N LYS A 384 3.09 -12.97 -21.84
CA LYS A 384 2.72 -11.55 -21.81
C LYS A 384 2.56 -11.04 -20.38
N LYS A 385 1.96 -11.83 -19.48
CA LYS A 385 1.83 -11.52 -18.05
C LYS A 385 3.20 -11.40 -17.38
N ALA A 386 4.10 -12.34 -17.65
CA ALA A 386 5.44 -12.34 -17.09
C ALA A 386 6.28 -11.15 -17.60
N GLY A 387 6.10 -10.75 -18.86
CA GLY A 387 6.82 -9.61 -19.45
C GLY A 387 6.32 -8.22 -19.04
N GLN A 388 5.27 -8.10 -18.21
CA GLN A 388 4.75 -6.80 -17.82
C GLN A 388 5.73 -6.04 -16.91
N LEU A 389 5.99 -4.75 -17.20
CA LEU A 389 6.81 -3.87 -16.36
C LEU A 389 6.31 -3.82 -14.91
N PHE A 390 5.01 -3.93 -14.68
CA PHE A 390 4.42 -3.92 -13.33
C PHE A 390 4.90 -5.08 -12.45
N ASN A 391 5.55 -6.12 -13.00
CA ASN A 391 6.28 -7.11 -12.19
C ASN A 391 7.58 -6.57 -11.59
N LEU A 392 8.13 -5.50 -12.14
CA LEU A 392 9.36 -4.84 -11.68
C LEU A 392 9.09 -3.64 -10.78
N ILE A 393 7.96 -2.96 -10.97
CA ILE A 393 7.67 -1.68 -10.32
C ILE A 393 6.52 -1.72 -9.31
N MET A 394 5.77 -2.83 -9.25
CA MET A 394 4.79 -3.09 -8.20
C MET A 394 4.97 -4.48 -7.58
N PRO A 395 5.17 -4.57 -6.26
CA PRO A 395 5.37 -5.85 -5.59
C PRO A 395 4.21 -6.80 -5.85
N PRO A 396 4.47 -8.09 -6.15
CA PRO A 396 3.42 -9.09 -6.14
C PRO A 396 2.86 -9.17 -4.72
N PHE A 397 1.54 -9.28 -4.59
CA PHE A 397 1.00 -9.78 -3.35
C PHE A 397 1.20 -11.28 -3.38
N GLU A 398 2.18 -11.81 -2.65
CA GLU A 398 2.51 -13.25 -2.71
C GLU A 398 1.62 -14.12 -1.84
N GLY A 399 0.85 -13.51 -0.92
CA GLY A 399 -0.04 -14.21 -0.02
C GLY A 399 0.76 -15.13 0.92
N SER A 400 0.67 -14.86 2.21
CA SER A 400 1.00 -15.81 3.28
C SER A 400 2.34 -16.55 3.31
N ARG A 401 3.38 -16.24 2.51
CA ARG A 401 4.70 -16.88 2.75
C ARG A 401 5.18 -16.62 4.18
N LEU A 402 4.96 -15.42 4.70
CA LEU A 402 5.19 -15.12 6.11
C LEU A 402 3.96 -15.36 7.00
N HIS A 403 2.73 -15.15 6.51
CA HIS A 403 1.52 -15.42 7.31
C HIS A 403 1.24 -16.92 7.44
N GLY A 404 1.85 -17.54 8.44
CA GLY A 404 1.68 -18.97 8.70
C GLY A 404 2.85 -19.80 8.19
N LEU A 405 4.07 -19.33 8.46
CA LEU A 405 5.27 -20.18 8.39
C LEU A 405 4.97 -21.51 9.11
N PRO A 406 4.90 -22.64 8.40
CA PRO A 406 4.47 -23.89 8.98
C PRO A 406 5.47 -24.35 10.04
N ILE A 407 4.98 -24.96 11.10
CA ILE A 407 5.83 -25.61 12.12
C ILE A 407 6.24 -26.97 11.58
N GLY A 408 7.52 -27.32 11.71
CA GLY A 408 8.05 -28.62 11.32
C GLY A 408 7.23 -29.76 11.92
N LYS A 409 7.06 -30.84 11.14
CA LYS A 409 6.22 -31.98 11.54
C LYS A 409 6.78 -32.74 12.74
N ASP A 410 8.09 -32.65 12.95
CA ASP A 410 8.82 -33.39 13.97
C ASP A 410 9.07 -32.57 15.25
N VAL A 411 8.59 -31.31 15.30
CA VAL A 411 8.70 -30.44 16.48
C VAL A 411 7.85 -30.99 17.63
N VAL A 412 8.46 -31.11 18.80
CA VAL A 412 7.84 -31.59 20.03
C VAL A 412 7.47 -30.40 20.91
N PHE A 413 6.17 -30.20 21.12
CA PHE A 413 5.68 -29.14 22.01
C PHE A 413 5.74 -29.58 23.47
N HIS A 414 6.37 -28.75 24.31
CA HIS A 414 6.23 -28.85 25.76
C HIS A 414 4.93 -28.22 26.23
N ASP A 415 4.30 -28.82 27.25
CA ASP A 415 3.09 -28.26 27.86
C ASP A 415 3.41 -26.93 28.56
N PRO A 416 2.63 -25.86 28.30
CA PRO A 416 2.84 -24.57 28.95
C PRO A 416 2.70 -24.65 30.46
N GLN A 417 3.74 -24.22 31.17
CA GLN A 417 3.71 -24.11 32.62
C GLN A 417 3.01 -22.81 33.02
N PRO A 418 2.09 -22.84 34.01
CA PRO A 418 1.55 -21.61 34.58
C PRO A 418 2.69 -20.72 35.11
N LEU A 419 2.59 -19.42 34.88
CA LEU A 419 3.57 -18.47 35.38
C LEU A 419 3.71 -18.60 36.90
N VAL A 420 4.94 -18.86 37.34
CA VAL A 420 5.40 -18.64 38.71
C VAL A 420 6.12 -17.30 38.72
N HIS A 421 5.51 -16.32 39.37
CA HIS A 421 6.02 -14.95 39.35
C HIS A 421 7.22 -14.82 40.30
N PRO A 422 8.30 -14.12 39.90
CA PRO A 422 9.39 -13.82 40.81
C PRO A 422 8.93 -12.90 41.96
N ASP A 423 9.47 -13.12 43.17
CA ASP A 423 9.08 -12.38 44.38
C ASP A 423 9.44 -10.88 44.34
N PHE A 424 10.38 -10.48 43.49
CA PHE A 424 10.80 -9.07 43.32
C PHE A 424 9.85 -8.25 42.42
N THR A 425 8.96 -8.98 41.74
CA THR A 425 7.79 -8.57 40.98
C THR A 425 6.84 -7.56 41.66
N ASN A 426 6.94 -6.24 41.52
CA ASN A 426 5.93 -5.32 42.12
C ASN A 426 5.10 -4.55 41.07
N GLY A 427 3.89 -4.12 41.42
CA GLY A 427 2.98 -3.38 40.54
C GLY A 427 3.31 -1.91 40.31
N ASP A 428 4.51 -1.47 40.69
CA ASP A 428 4.96 -0.09 40.49
C ASP A 428 5.38 0.16 39.03
N THR A 429 5.30 1.43 38.62
CA THR A 429 5.73 1.93 37.31
C THR A 429 7.24 1.92 37.11
N THR A 430 8.00 1.85 38.21
CA THR A 430 9.47 1.84 38.21
C THR A 430 10.04 0.50 37.75
N LEU A 431 11.31 0.51 37.33
CA LEU A 431 12.09 -0.70 37.07
C LEU A 431 13.23 -0.79 38.09
N SER A 432 13.31 -1.91 38.80
CA SER A 432 14.51 -2.25 39.57
C SER A 432 15.58 -2.89 38.68
N GLN A 433 16.83 -2.88 39.13
CA GLN A 433 17.93 -3.52 38.40
C GLN A 433 17.67 -5.02 38.14
N THR A 434 17.09 -5.72 39.12
CA THR A 434 16.74 -7.14 39.01
C THR A 434 15.61 -7.38 38.00
N GLU A 435 14.64 -6.47 37.90
CA GLU A 435 13.60 -6.53 36.86
C GLU A 435 14.17 -6.32 35.46
N VAL A 436 15.13 -5.41 35.30
CA VAL A 436 15.82 -5.17 34.03
C VAL A 436 16.63 -6.40 33.61
N GLU A 437 17.40 -6.99 34.53
CA GLU A 437 18.16 -8.21 34.28
C GLU A 437 17.24 -9.38 33.89
N PHE A 438 16.15 -9.55 34.63
CA PHE A 438 15.14 -10.56 34.33
C PHE A 438 14.49 -10.35 32.96
N PHE A 439 14.12 -9.11 32.62
CA PHE A 439 13.53 -8.79 31.31
C PHE A 439 14.52 -9.05 30.18
N LYS A 440 15.81 -8.71 30.35
CA LYS A 440 16.82 -8.96 29.32
C LYS A 440 17.05 -10.46 29.10
N GLU A 441 17.07 -11.23 30.17
CA GLU A 441 17.24 -12.69 30.10
C GLU A 441 16.03 -13.38 29.49
N ASN A 442 14.82 -13.05 29.97
CA ASN A 442 13.60 -13.81 29.68
C ASN A 442 12.72 -13.17 28.61
N GLY A 443 12.90 -11.88 28.34
CA GLY A 443 12.15 -11.11 27.35
C GLY A 443 10.79 -10.59 27.85
N TYR A 444 10.46 -10.74 29.13
CA TYR A 444 9.17 -10.31 29.68
C TYR A 444 9.27 -9.82 31.12
N LEU A 445 8.27 -9.03 31.56
CA LEU A 445 8.08 -8.58 32.93
C LEU A 445 6.59 -8.41 33.22
N VAL A 446 6.13 -8.86 34.38
CA VAL A 446 4.73 -8.71 34.81
C VAL A 446 4.63 -7.64 35.89
N LYS A 447 3.71 -6.69 35.69
CA LYS A 447 3.32 -5.68 36.68
C LYS A 447 1.89 -5.96 37.12
N ARG A 448 1.74 -6.54 38.31
CA ARG A 448 0.44 -6.92 38.88
C ARG A 448 -0.34 -5.70 39.34
N GLY A 449 -1.62 -5.60 38.97
CA GLY A 449 -2.49 -4.48 39.32
C GLY A 449 -1.91 -3.12 38.91
N LEU A 450 -1.19 -3.07 37.79
CA LEU A 450 -0.60 -1.82 37.30
C LEU A 450 -1.71 -0.79 36.98
N LEU A 451 -2.86 -1.28 36.53
CA LEU A 451 -4.03 -0.47 36.22
C LEU A 451 -5.19 -0.82 37.16
N ASP A 452 -5.85 0.20 37.72
CA ASP A 452 -7.04 0.07 38.57
C ASP A 452 -8.24 0.74 37.89
N GLU A 453 -8.61 0.21 36.72
CA GLU A 453 -9.50 0.84 35.74
C GLU A 453 -10.74 0.00 35.48
N LYS A 454 -11.49 -0.31 36.55
CA LYS A 454 -12.60 -1.27 36.49
C LYS A 454 -13.67 -0.92 35.45
N GLU A 455 -14.09 0.35 35.38
CA GLU A 455 -15.11 0.80 34.43
C GLU A 455 -14.62 0.68 32.98
N THR A 456 -13.36 1.04 32.72
CA THR A 456 -12.69 0.88 31.43
C THR A 456 -12.66 -0.59 31.00
N PHE A 457 -12.36 -1.50 31.92
CA PHE A 457 -12.32 -2.94 31.61
C PHE A 457 -13.72 -3.51 31.30
N GLU A 458 -14.75 -3.08 32.03
CA GLU A 458 -16.14 -3.44 31.74
C GLU A 458 -16.57 -2.94 30.35
N GLN A 459 -16.19 -1.71 29.98
CA GLN A 459 -16.44 -1.16 28.64
C GLN A 459 -15.78 -1.97 27.53
N VAL A 460 -14.55 -2.46 27.74
CA VAL A 460 -13.87 -3.33 26.77
C VAL A 460 -14.65 -4.63 26.56
N VAL A 461 -15.09 -5.27 27.66
CA VAL A 461 -15.86 -6.54 27.58
C VAL A 461 -17.22 -6.30 26.93
N ASP A 462 -17.92 -5.23 27.29
CA ASP A 462 -19.19 -4.85 26.70
C ASP A 462 -19.05 -4.56 25.20
N HIS A 463 -17.96 -3.90 24.80
CA HIS A 463 -17.68 -3.63 23.39
C HIS A 463 -17.51 -4.92 22.58
N VAL A 464 -16.87 -5.97 23.13
CA VAL A 464 -16.80 -7.29 22.47
C VAL A 464 -18.21 -7.85 22.24
N TRP A 465 -19.04 -7.87 23.29
CA TRP A 465 -20.40 -8.43 23.21
C TRP A 465 -21.33 -7.65 22.28
N ASN A 466 -21.22 -6.32 22.26
CA ASN A 466 -22.01 -5.46 21.37
C ASN A 466 -21.67 -5.65 19.88
N ASN A 467 -20.52 -6.27 19.57
CA ASN A 467 -20.04 -6.47 18.20
C ASN A 467 -20.11 -7.92 17.74
N VAL A 468 -20.60 -8.87 18.54
CA VAL A 468 -20.78 -10.26 18.08
C VAL A 468 -21.80 -10.29 16.92
N PRO A 469 -21.43 -10.82 15.74
CA PRO A 469 -22.37 -10.92 14.63
C PRO A 469 -23.49 -11.94 14.91
N ARG A 470 -24.72 -11.60 14.53
CA ARG A 470 -25.82 -12.54 14.24
C ARG A 470 -26.18 -13.52 15.38
N ASP A 471 -26.03 -13.09 16.64
CA ASP A 471 -26.28 -13.88 17.86
C ASP A 471 -25.55 -15.25 17.89
N LEU A 472 -24.45 -15.37 17.15
CA LEU A 472 -23.65 -16.61 17.02
C LEU A 472 -23.14 -17.12 18.38
N VAL A 473 -22.85 -16.19 19.28
CA VAL A 473 -22.44 -16.47 20.66
C VAL A 473 -23.21 -15.53 21.58
N LYS A 474 -23.72 -16.03 22.69
CA LYS A 474 -24.59 -15.28 23.61
C LYS A 474 -23.91 -15.07 24.95
N ARG A 475 -23.94 -13.84 25.47
CA ARG A 475 -23.28 -13.47 26.73
C ARG A 475 -23.85 -14.21 27.94
N GLU A 476 -25.11 -14.57 27.89
CA GLU A 476 -25.85 -15.21 28.97
C GLU A 476 -25.90 -16.75 28.88
N ASP A 477 -25.33 -17.33 27.81
CA ASP A 477 -25.36 -18.78 27.56
C ASP A 477 -23.96 -19.33 27.27
N PRO A 478 -23.21 -19.76 28.31
CA PRO A 478 -21.85 -20.26 28.19
C PRO A 478 -21.67 -21.49 27.28
N GLU A 479 -22.73 -22.27 27.06
CA GLU A 479 -22.68 -23.41 26.13
C GLU A 479 -22.40 -22.94 24.70
N THR A 480 -22.83 -21.73 24.34
CA THR A 480 -22.54 -21.14 23.02
C THR A 480 -21.07 -20.73 22.85
N TRP A 481 -20.29 -20.69 23.93
CA TRP A 481 -18.89 -20.28 23.91
C TRP A 481 -17.96 -21.44 23.56
N ILE A 482 -18.35 -22.66 23.93
CA ILE A 482 -17.54 -23.86 23.77
C ILE A 482 -17.42 -24.17 22.28
N ASP A 483 -16.18 -24.22 21.79
CA ASP A 483 -15.90 -24.41 20.36
C ASP A 483 -16.57 -23.40 19.43
N ALA A 484 -16.87 -22.20 19.95
CA ALA A 484 -17.54 -21.07 19.31
C ALA A 484 -17.43 -21.03 17.77
N PRO A 485 -18.54 -20.73 17.08
CA PRO A 485 -18.98 -21.37 15.84
C PRO A 485 -17.94 -21.27 14.74
N GLN A 486 -17.19 -22.36 14.58
CA GLN A 486 -16.24 -22.51 13.49
C GLN A 486 -17.01 -22.68 12.17
N GLY A 487 -16.82 -21.77 11.22
CA GLY A 487 -17.37 -21.88 9.87
C GLY A 487 -18.53 -20.92 9.55
N ASP A 488 -19.16 -20.31 10.56
CA ASP A 488 -20.23 -19.33 10.35
C ASP A 488 -19.73 -17.88 10.26
N TRP A 489 -18.45 -17.64 10.58
CA TRP A 489 -17.78 -16.33 10.46
C TRP A 489 -17.50 -16.01 8.98
N THR A 490 -18.18 -15.01 8.43
CA THR A 490 -18.06 -14.67 7.00
C THR A 490 -16.77 -13.87 6.72
N SER A 491 -16.40 -13.75 5.44
CA SER A 491 -15.32 -12.84 5.03
C SER A 491 -15.63 -11.38 5.40
N GLU A 492 -16.89 -10.96 5.28
CA GLU A 492 -17.34 -9.62 5.67
C GLU A 492 -17.17 -9.38 7.19
N ASP A 493 -17.53 -10.36 8.02
CA ASP A 493 -17.29 -10.27 9.47
C ASP A 493 -15.79 -10.21 9.79
N ALA A 494 -14.98 -11.00 9.08
CA ALA A 494 -13.53 -11.01 9.25
C ALA A 494 -12.89 -9.66 8.85
N ASP A 495 -13.40 -9.01 7.81
CA ASP A 495 -12.93 -7.71 7.36
C ASP A 495 -13.35 -6.59 8.31
N ARG A 496 -14.59 -6.64 8.83
CA ARG A 496 -15.13 -5.61 9.74
C ARG A 496 -14.56 -5.72 11.15
N LEU A 497 -14.55 -6.92 11.71
CA LEU A 497 -14.30 -7.18 13.13
C LEU A 497 -13.05 -8.01 13.40
N GLY A 498 -12.37 -8.47 12.36
CA GLY A 498 -11.15 -9.25 12.48
C GLY A 498 -11.40 -10.76 12.49
N PRO A 499 -10.31 -11.55 12.36
CA PRO A 499 -10.43 -12.97 12.12
C PRO A 499 -10.85 -13.74 13.38
N PHE A 500 -11.80 -14.66 13.19
CA PHE A 500 -12.15 -15.71 14.15
C PHE A 500 -11.68 -17.06 13.60
N ARG A 501 -10.69 -17.70 14.22
CA ARG A 501 -10.20 -19.02 13.81
C ARG A 501 -9.82 -19.86 15.03
N ARG A 502 -10.24 -21.13 15.03
CA ARG A 502 -9.88 -22.13 16.05
C ARG A 502 -10.20 -21.71 17.49
N GLY A 503 -11.30 -20.99 17.72
CA GLY A 503 -11.65 -20.47 19.05
C GLY A 503 -10.87 -19.21 19.45
N SER A 504 -10.05 -18.65 18.56
CA SER A 504 -9.39 -17.36 18.76
C SER A 504 -10.04 -16.30 17.88
N TRP A 505 -10.66 -15.31 18.52
CA TRP A 505 -11.14 -14.11 17.87
C TRP A 505 -10.19 -12.98 18.17
N LYS A 506 -9.50 -12.50 17.14
CA LYS A 506 -8.73 -11.25 17.22
C LYS A 506 -9.67 -10.14 16.78
N MET A 507 -10.42 -9.56 17.72
CA MET A 507 -11.35 -8.48 17.42
C MET A 507 -10.56 -7.21 17.10
N ARG A 508 -10.36 -6.96 15.80
CA ARG A 508 -9.50 -5.90 15.27
C ARG A 508 -9.99 -5.49 13.90
N GLY A 509 -10.00 -4.19 13.59
CA GLY A 509 -10.57 -3.68 12.35
C GLY A 509 -10.18 -2.22 12.11
N ARG A 510 -10.80 -1.59 11.11
CA ARG A 510 -10.50 -0.19 10.76
C ARG A 510 -10.93 0.81 11.82
N THR A 511 -11.94 0.48 12.60
CA THR A 511 -12.51 1.35 13.65
C THR A 511 -12.22 0.82 15.05
N VAL A 512 -12.09 -0.51 15.20
CA VAL A 512 -11.84 -1.17 16.48
C VAL A 512 -10.44 -0.84 17.01
N GLY A 513 -10.38 -0.41 18.27
CA GLY A 513 -9.15 -0.10 18.98
C GLY A 513 -8.78 1.38 18.99
N THR A 514 -9.63 2.26 18.44
CA THR A 514 -9.44 3.73 18.45
C THR A 514 -10.28 4.44 19.51
N GLU A 515 -11.18 3.71 20.15
CA GLU A 515 -12.05 4.22 21.19
C GLU A 515 -11.23 4.72 22.38
N SER A 516 -11.69 5.79 23.03
CA SER A 516 -10.94 6.45 24.12
C SER A 516 -10.65 5.52 25.29
N PHE A 517 -11.52 4.56 25.60
CA PHE A 517 -11.28 3.58 26.66
C PHE A 517 -10.15 2.60 26.31
N PHE A 518 -9.86 2.35 25.02
CA PHE A 518 -8.65 1.64 24.61
C PHE A 518 -7.43 2.54 24.60
N VAL A 519 -7.55 3.70 23.98
CA VAL A 519 -6.41 4.56 23.69
C VAL A 519 -5.97 5.32 24.94
N ASP A 520 -6.88 6.06 25.57
CA ASP A 520 -6.58 6.88 26.75
C ASP A 520 -6.65 6.07 28.04
N GLY A 521 -7.66 5.18 28.16
CA GLY A 521 -7.88 4.35 29.35
C GLY A 521 -6.88 3.21 29.53
N ILE A 522 -6.24 2.75 28.45
CA ILE A 522 -5.27 1.65 28.50
C ILE A 522 -3.91 2.07 27.93
N ALA A 523 -3.78 2.24 26.61
CA ALA A 523 -2.46 2.38 25.98
C ALA A 523 -1.69 3.63 26.42
N ASN A 524 -2.37 4.77 26.49
CA ASN A 524 -1.84 6.06 26.93
C ASN A 524 -2.09 6.34 28.41
N HIS A 525 -2.59 5.37 29.17
CA HIS A 525 -2.78 5.54 30.61
C HIS A 525 -1.47 6.02 31.26
N PRO A 526 -1.48 7.01 32.18
CA PRO A 526 -0.25 7.60 32.74
C PRO A 526 0.73 6.55 33.29
N ARG A 527 0.22 5.54 34.00
CA ARG A 527 1.05 4.45 34.55
C ARG A 527 1.67 3.56 33.46
N MET A 528 0.96 3.31 32.34
CA MET A 528 1.53 2.60 31.19
C MET A 528 2.65 3.42 30.56
N ARG A 529 2.38 4.71 30.27
CA ARG A 529 3.36 5.60 29.63
C ARG A 529 4.62 5.79 30.48
N GLU A 530 4.46 5.90 31.79
CA GLU A 530 5.59 5.99 32.72
C GLU A 530 6.42 4.70 32.73
N THR A 531 5.78 3.54 32.81
CA THR A 531 6.49 2.25 32.78
C THR A 531 7.21 2.04 31.45
N VAL A 532 6.56 2.36 30.33
CA VAL A 532 7.13 2.26 28.98
C VAL A 532 8.34 3.20 28.83
N ARG A 533 8.25 4.43 29.33
CA ARG A 533 9.38 5.37 29.36
C ARG A 533 10.59 4.75 30.06
N ASN A 534 10.37 4.03 31.16
CA ASN A 534 11.47 3.40 31.88
C ASN A 534 12.15 2.30 31.04
N PHE A 535 11.43 1.63 30.13
CA PHE A 535 12.01 0.67 29.19
C PHE A 535 12.75 1.33 28.02
N ILE A 536 12.06 2.18 27.26
CA ILE A 536 12.52 2.65 25.94
C ILE A 536 12.95 4.13 25.91
N GLY A 537 12.82 4.84 27.03
CA GLY A 537 13.20 6.25 27.15
C GLY A 537 12.19 7.22 26.54
N ASN A 538 12.56 8.50 26.57
CA ASN A 538 11.74 9.61 26.07
C ASN A 538 12.20 10.14 24.69
N PRO A 539 11.30 10.82 23.97
CA PRO A 539 9.84 10.82 24.16
C PRO A 539 9.22 9.47 23.73
N VAL A 540 8.20 9.00 24.44
CA VAL A 540 7.37 7.84 24.01
C VAL A 540 6.27 8.34 23.07
N ARG A 541 6.11 7.70 21.92
CA ARG A 541 5.06 8.06 20.95
C ARG A 541 3.67 7.89 21.57
N GLN A 542 2.76 8.79 21.23
CA GLN A 542 1.37 8.65 21.66
C GLN A 542 0.68 7.57 20.82
N ALA A 543 0.05 6.60 21.48
CA ALA A 543 -0.78 5.63 20.80
C ALA A 543 -2.02 6.35 20.26
N SER A 544 -2.36 6.13 18.99
CA SER A 544 -3.64 6.52 18.40
C SER A 544 -4.63 5.36 18.35
N ARG A 545 -4.17 4.15 18.66
CA ARG A 545 -4.86 2.88 18.54
C ARG A 545 -4.18 1.74 19.34
N VAL A 546 -4.95 0.74 19.76
CA VAL A 546 -4.46 -0.60 20.20
C VAL A 546 -4.68 -1.67 19.12
N ARG A 547 -4.06 -2.86 19.25
CA ARG A 547 -4.28 -3.96 18.27
C ARG A 547 -5.72 -4.49 18.24
N GLY A 548 -6.55 -4.12 19.21
CA GLY A 548 -7.93 -4.57 19.42
C GLY A 548 -8.10 -5.37 20.71
N VAL A 549 -9.09 -6.27 20.75
CA VAL A 549 -9.29 -7.21 21.87
C VAL A 549 -9.07 -8.63 21.39
N TYR A 550 -8.17 -9.36 22.04
CA TYR A 550 -7.92 -10.75 21.71
C TYR A 550 -8.75 -11.61 22.67
N CYS A 551 -9.63 -12.42 22.09
CA CYS A 551 -10.54 -13.30 22.78
C CYS A 551 -10.15 -14.76 22.53
N ILE A 552 -10.05 -15.57 23.59
CA ILE A 552 -9.88 -17.03 23.46
C ILE A 552 -11.05 -17.72 24.13
N PHE A 553 -11.82 -18.43 23.31
CA PHE A 553 -13.01 -19.16 23.71
C PHE A 553 -12.65 -20.54 24.28
N PRO A 554 -13.45 -21.08 25.22
CA PRO A 554 -13.28 -22.43 25.74
C PRO A 554 -13.28 -23.49 24.64
N LYS A 555 -12.48 -24.53 24.85
CA LYS A 555 -12.42 -25.71 23.98
C LYS A 555 -13.09 -26.90 24.64
N SER A 556 -13.83 -27.70 23.88
CA SER A 556 -14.36 -28.96 24.40
C SER A 556 -13.22 -29.95 24.72
N PRO A 557 -13.37 -30.79 25.75
CA PRO A 557 -12.33 -31.77 26.14
C PRO A 557 -12.03 -32.81 25.05
N ASP A 558 -13.02 -33.09 24.17
CA ASP A 558 -12.93 -34.12 23.14
C ASP A 558 -12.22 -33.65 21.86
N ARG A 559 -11.85 -32.36 21.76
CA ARG A 559 -11.16 -31.81 20.59
C ARG A 559 -9.67 -31.65 20.83
N GLU A 560 -8.89 -32.17 19.88
CA GLU A 560 -7.45 -31.94 19.84
C GLU A 560 -7.16 -30.43 19.71
N ALA A 561 -6.47 -29.88 20.72
CA ALA A 561 -6.02 -28.50 20.74
C ALA A 561 -4.51 -28.45 20.57
N ARG A 562 -4.03 -27.46 19.79
CA ARG A 562 -2.60 -27.24 19.57
C ARG A 562 -2.28 -25.77 19.79
N LEU A 563 -1.10 -25.52 20.37
CA LEU A 563 -0.55 -24.17 20.46
C LEU A 563 -0.28 -23.62 19.05
N GLY A 564 -0.37 -22.30 18.92
CA GLY A 564 -0.03 -21.58 17.70
C GLY A 564 1.10 -20.59 17.92
N PRO A 565 2.33 -21.04 18.25
CA PRO A 565 3.46 -20.15 18.43
C PRO A 565 3.84 -19.45 17.13
N HIS A 566 4.17 -18.18 17.26
CA HIS A 566 4.70 -17.35 16.18
C HIS A 566 5.58 -16.26 16.79
N GLY A 567 6.43 -15.67 15.96
CA GLY A 567 7.04 -14.37 16.25
C GLY A 567 6.30 -13.33 15.40
N ASP A 568 6.26 -12.10 15.89
CA ASP A 568 5.67 -11.03 15.11
C ASP A 568 6.60 -10.67 13.94
N HIS A 569 6.03 -10.60 12.73
CA HIS A 569 6.78 -10.28 11.52
C HIS A 569 7.32 -8.86 11.51
N THR A 570 6.79 -7.97 12.34
CA THR A 570 7.29 -6.61 12.57
C THR A 570 7.27 -6.33 14.06
N GLY A 571 8.29 -5.66 14.58
CA GLY A 571 8.40 -5.38 16.00
C GLY A 571 7.98 -3.96 16.34
N ALA A 572 7.23 -3.78 17.42
CA ALA A 572 7.34 -2.56 18.20
C ALA A 572 8.74 -2.45 18.81
N GLN A 573 9.02 -1.40 19.58
CA GLN A 573 10.17 -1.44 20.48
C GLN A 573 9.80 -2.21 21.74
N LEU A 574 8.61 -1.95 22.31
CA LEU A 574 8.08 -2.68 23.46
C LEU A 574 6.60 -3.01 23.25
N SER A 575 6.19 -4.21 23.64
CA SER A 575 4.79 -4.63 23.63
C SER A 575 4.26 -4.85 25.04
N ALA A 576 2.94 -4.75 25.22
CA ALA A 576 2.27 -5.06 26.46
C ALA A 576 0.97 -5.83 26.24
N MET A 577 0.67 -6.79 27.11
CA MET A 577 -0.61 -7.50 27.17
C MET A 577 -1.34 -7.10 28.44
N VAL A 578 -2.45 -6.36 28.28
CA VAL A 578 -3.26 -5.88 29.40
C VAL A 578 -4.43 -6.81 29.63
N PHE A 579 -4.53 -7.37 30.84
CA PHE A 579 -5.63 -8.22 31.26
C PHE A 579 -6.80 -7.33 31.64
N VAL A 580 -7.94 -7.50 30.98
CA VAL A 580 -9.18 -6.75 31.26
C VAL A 580 -10.24 -7.62 31.95
N SER A 581 -9.91 -8.88 32.19
CA SER A 581 -10.71 -9.83 32.96
C SER A 581 -9.80 -10.79 33.73
N THR A 582 -10.36 -11.50 34.71
CA THR A 582 -9.63 -12.59 35.37
C THR A 582 -9.41 -13.75 34.41
N VAL A 583 -8.19 -14.27 34.38
CA VAL A 583 -7.77 -15.42 33.59
C VAL A 583 -7.09 -16.40 34.53
N PRO A 584 -7.78 -17.48 34.96
CA PRO A 584 -7.18 -18.54 35.75
C PRO A 584 -6.08 -19.30 34.97
N PRO A 585 -5.25 -20.10 35.67
CA PRO A 585 -4.34 -21.04 35.01
C PRO A 585 -5.06 -21.93 33.98
N HIS A 586 -4.38 -22.27 32.89
CA HIS A 586 -4.89 -23.16 31.83
C HIS A 586 -6.13 -22.63 31.07
N CYS A 587 -6.49 -21.36 31.24
CA CYS A 587 -7.67 -20.75 30.62
C CYS A 587 -7.33 -19.81 29.45
N GLY A 588 -6.35 -20.18 28.61
CA GLY A 588 -6.08 -19.46 27.35
C GLY A 588 -5.28 -18.17 27.49
N GLY A 589 -4.54 -18.02 28.59
CA GLY A 589 -3.65 -16.89 28.83
C GLY A 589 -2.59 -16.68 27.75
N PHE A 590 -2.00 -15.48 27.70
CA PHE A 590 -0.85 -15.23 26.83
C PHE A 590 0.24 -16.25 27.13
N THR A 591 0.92 -16.79 26.11
CA THR A 591 1.94 -17.82 26.26
C THR A 591 3.19 -17.40 25.51
N ILE A 592 4.36 -17.51 26.15
CA ILE A 592 5.66 -17.13 25.58
C ILE A 592 6.69 -18.24 25.78
N TRP A 593 7.74 -18.21 24.97
CA TRP A 593 8.94 -19.02 25.15
C TRP A 593 10.06 -18.13 25.69
N PRO A 594 10.32 -18.12 27.01
CA PRO A 594 11.29 -17.21 27.62
C PRO A 594 12.67 -17.28 26.98
N GLY A 595 13.31 -16.14 26.77
CA GLY A 595 14.66 -16.06 26.18
C GLY A 595 14.71 -16.20 24.66
N SER A 596 13.60 -16.57 24.00
CA SER A 596 13.57 -16.82 22.55
C SER A 596 13.90 -15.61 21.68
N HIS A 597 13.81 -14.39 22.21
CA HIS A 597 14.20 -13.16 21.51
C HIS A 597 15.69 -13.15 21.16
N HIS A 598 16.56 -13.76 21.98
CA HIS A 598 17.99 -13.92 21.67
C HIS A 598 18.24 -14.87 20.49
N MET A 599 17.31 -15.78 20.24
CA MET A 599 17.42 -16.77 19.16
C MET A 599 16.75 -16.29 17.87
N SER A 600 15.74 -15.43 17.95
CA SER A 600 14.93 -15.00 16.79
C SER A 600 15.32 -13.63 16.24
N HIS A 601 15.98 -12.78 17.02
CA HIS A 601 16.28 -11.39 16.68
C HIS A 601 17.06 -11.23 15.37
N VAL A 602 18.11 -12.02 15.18
CA VAL A 602 19.05 -11.92 14.04
C VAL A 602 18.41 -12.16 12.67
N TYR A 603 17.24 -12.79 12.61
CA TYR A 603 16.55 -13.07 11.34
C TYR A 603 15.70 -11.90 10.83
N HIS A 604 15.70 -10.79 11.55
CA HIS A 604 14.99 -9.59 11.16
C HIS A 604 15.92 -8.64 10.41
N ARG A 605 15.37 -7.95 9.40
CA ARG A 605 16.15 -7.04 8.55
C ARG A 605 16.83 -5.94 9.36
N THR A 606 16.16 -5.47 10.40
CA THR A 606 16.66 -4.47 11.36
C THR A 606 16.12 -4.78 12.76
N ILE A 607 16.63 -4.11 13.80
CA ILE A 607 16.29 -4.38 15.20
C ILE A 607 14.77 -4.38 15.43
N TYR A 608 14.05 -3.41 14.85
CA TYR A 608 12.60 -3.25 14.96
C TYR A 608 11.85 -3.49 13.64
N GLY A 609 12.57 -3.83 12.57
CA GLY A 609 12.02 -4.03 11.23
C GLY A 609 11.36 -5.39 10.99
N PRO A 610 11.04 -5.69 9.73
CA PRO A 610 10.39 -6.93 9.36
C PRO A 610 11.30 -8.15 9.46
N LEU A 611 10.72 -9.34 9.52
CA LEU A 611 11.43 -10.58 9.15
C LEU A 611 11.93 -10.46 7.70
N ASP A 612 13.17 -10.85 7.45
CA ASP A 612 13.71 -10.86 6.10
C ASP A 612 13.17 -12.07 5.33
N ASP A 613 12.58 -11.82 4.15
CA ASP A 613 12.02 -12.88 3.30
C ASP A 613 13.09 -13.90 2.90
N ASP A 614 14.33 -13.44 2.70
CA ASP A 614 15.47 -14.29 2.34
C ASP A 614 15.95 -15.16 3.53
N GLN A 615 15.60 -14.77 4.77
CA GLN A 615 15.94 -15.51 5.99
C GLN A 615 14.74 -16.28 6.58
N ALA A 616 13.59 -16.29 5.91
CA ALA A 616 12.37 -16.89 6.43
C ALA A 616 12.53 -18.39 6.78
N ASP A 617 13.24 -19.16 5.94
CA ASP A 617 13.50 -20.57 6.17
C ASP A 617 14.46 -20.79 7.36
N ASP A 618 15.39 -19.88 7.57
CA ASP A 618 16.36 -19.95 8.67
C ASP A 618 15.69 -19.61 9.99
N TYR A 619 14.84 -18.58 9.99
CA TYR A 619 13.97 -18.25 11.10
C TYR A 619 13.04 -19.41 11.46
N VAL A 620 12.46 -20.12 10.48
CA VAL A 620 11.63 -21.31 10.75
C VAL A 620 12.41 -22.35 11.51
N ARG A 621 13.66 -22.63 11.12
CA ARG A 621 14.51 -23.60 11.82
C ARG A 621 14.82 -23.16 13.24
N ALA A 622 15.16 -21.88 13.45
CA ALA A 622 15.42 -21.35 14.79
C ALA A 622 14.17 -21.36 15.67
N ARG A 623 13.00 -21.00 15.11
CA ARG A 623 11.72 -21.10 15.82
C ARG A 623 11.44 -22.54 16.21
N ASP A 624 11.61 -23.50 15.31
CA ASP A 624 11.35 -24.91 15.60
C ASP A 624 12.30 -25.42 16.71
N GLU A 625 13.57 -25.01 16.70
CA GLU A 625 14.52 -25.28 17.80
C GLU A 625 14.08 -24.64 19.14
N ILE A 626 13.58 -23.40 19.14
CA ILE A 626 13.00 -22.75 20.32
C ILE A 626 11.84 -23.61 20.87
N LEU A 627 10.95 -24.08 20.00
CA LEU A 627 9.78 -24.86 20.41
C LEU A 627 10.17 -26.21 21.03
N ASP A 628 11.23 -26.84 20.51
CA ASP A 628 11.76 -28.11 21.01
C ASP A 628 12.52 -27.97 22.34
N SER A 629 13.24 -26.86 22.53
CA SER A 629 14.21 -26.71 23.62
C SER A 629 13.72 -25.85 24.79
N VAL A 630 12.77 -24.95 24.58
CA VAL A 630 12.29 -24.00 25.58
C VAL A 630 10.88 -24.37 26.05
N THR A 631 10.72 -24.55 27.36
CA THR A 631 9.39 -24.78 27.96
C THR A 631 8.57 -23.48 27.93
N PRO A 632 7.38 -23.47 27.33
CA PRO A 632 6.55 -22.28 27.30
C PRO A 632 5.97 -21.94 28.68
N VAL A 633 5.79 -20.64 28.92
CA VAL A 633 5.15 -20.09 30.12
C VAL A 633 3.83 -19.46 29.74
N GLN A 634 2.75 -19.86 30.42
CA GLN A 634 1.42 -19.29 30.24
C GLN A 634 1.06 -18.34 31.40
N PHE A 635 0.69 -17.12 31.05
CA PHE A 635 0.28 -16.08 31.99
C PHE A 635 -1.15 -16.31 32.49
N HIS A 636 -1.36 -16.14 33.80
CA HIS A 636 -2.66 -16.06 34.47
C HIS A 636 -2.67 -14.83 35.38
N GLY A 637 -3.84 -14.28 35.68
CA GLY A 637 -3.94 -13.02 36.43
C GLY A 637 -5.35 -12.46 36.56
N THR A 638 -5.44 -11.26 37.12
CA THR A 638 -6.68 -10.50 37.28
C THR A 638 -6.70 -9.28 36.35
N ALA A 639 -7.87 -8.66 36.20
CA ALA A 639 -7.97 -7.41 35.47
C ALA A 639 -7.02 -6.35 36.06
N GLY A 640 -6.33 -5.61 35.19
CA GLY A 640 -5.32 -4.62 35.58
C GLY A 640 -3.87 -5.13 35.61
N ASP A 641 -3.67 -6.44 35.52
CA ASP A 641 -2.33 -7.02 35.34
C ASP A 641 -1.81 -6.72 33.92
N VAL A 642 -0.53 -6.36 33.83
CA VAL A 642 0.13 -6.05 32.56
C VAL A 642 1.38 -6.88 32.39
N VAL A 643 1.51 -7.54 31.24
CA VAL A 643 2.72 -8.25 30.83
C VAL A 643 3.44 -7.42 29.77
N PHE A 644 4.55 -6.80 30.13
CA PHE A 644 5.46 -6.18 29.18
C PHE A 644 6.36 -7.25 28.57
N TRP A 645 6.60 -7.20 27.27
CA TRP A 645 7.38 -8.22 26.58
C TRP A 645 8.12 -7.69 25.35
N HIS A 646 9.24 -8.34 25.03
CA HIS A 646 10.08 -8.04 23.89
C HIS A 646 9.43 -8.58 22.61
N PRO A 647 9.17 -7.74 21.58
CA PRO A 647 8.39 -8.13 20.40
C PRO A 647 8.97 -9.29 19.57
N ARG A 648 10.25 -9.62 19.75
CA ARG A 648 10.92 -10.76 19.10
C ARG A 648 10.70 -12.11 19.78
N LEU A 649 10.08 -12.16 20.96
CA LEU A 649 9.75 -13.43 21.59
C LEU A 649 8.83 -14.27 20.70
N VAL A 650 9.10 -15.57 20.65
CA VAL A 650 8.10 -16.54 20.19
C VAL A 650 6.98 -16.59 21.23
N HIS A 651 5.75 -16.41 20.76
CA HIS A 651 4.58 -16.27 21.60
C HIS A 651 3.32 -16.78 20.90
N GLY A 652 2.23 -16.90 21.66
CA GLY A 652 0.94 -17.30 21.13
C GLY A 652 -0.16 -17.28 22.18
N PRO A 653 -1.41 -17.52 21.76
CA PRO A 653 -2.48 -17.77 22.70
C PRO A 653 -2.29 -19.15 23.35
N GLY A 654 -2.53 -19.22 24.65
CA GLY A 654 -2.70 -20.49 25.34
C GLY A 654 -3.98 -21.20 24.92
N ILE A 655 -4.06 -22.48 25.23
CA ILE A 655 -5.29 -23.26 25.10
C ILE A 655 -6.19 -22.95 26.30
N ASN A 656 -7.49 -22.80 26.06
CA ASN A 656 -8.49 -22.50 27.09
C ASN A 656 -9.28 -23.77 27.44
N TYR A 657 -8.87 -24.42 28.53
CA TYR A 657 -9.48 -25.64 29.06
C TYR A 657 -10.65 -25.36 30.02
N SER A 658 -11.17 -24.12 30.07
CA SER A 658 -12.20 -23.77 31.05
C SER A 658 -13.54 -24.50 30.88
N ALA A 659 -13.77 -25.18 29.74
CA ALA A 659 -14.93 -26.04 29.55
C ALA A 659 -14.89 -27.31 30.43
N GLU A 660 -13.72 -27.68 30.96
CA GLU A 660 -13.57 -28.79 31.92
C GLU A 660 -13.97 -28.38 33.36
N TYR A 661 -14.15 -27.07 33.60
CA TYR A 661 -14.54 -26.53 34.90
C TYR A 661 -16.04 -26.22 34.93
N ASP A 662 -16.61 -26.09 36.13
CA ASP A 662 -18.04 -25.78 36.34
C ASP A 662 -18.52 -24.47 35.69
N LYS A 663 -17.60 -23.58 35.32
CA LYS A 663 -17.89 -22.26 34.71
C LYS A 663 -16.87 -21.95 33.62
N PRO A 664 -17.21 -22.19 32.34
CA PRO A 664 -16.38 -21.76 31.21
C PRO A 664 -16.16 -20.25 31.23
N ILE A 665 -15.01 -19.79 30.72
CA ILE A 665 -14.71 -18.36 30.60
C ILE A 665 -14.15 -18.03 29.22
N ILE A 666 -14.41 -16.81 28.75
CA ILE A 666 -13.70 -16.24 27.60
C ILE A 666 -12.55 -15.40 28.13
N ARG A 667 -11.36 -15.59 27.57
CA ARG A 667 -10.17 -14.81 27.93
C ARG A 667 -10.14 -13.52 27.14
N TYR A 668 -10.09 -12.36 27.81
CA TYR A 668 -9.98 -11.04 27.17
C TYR A 668 -8.63 -10.37 27.50
N ILE A 669 -7.87 -10.00 26.46
CA ILE A 669 -6.61 -9.23 26.60
C ILE A 669 -6.59 -8.12 25.55
N VAL A 670 -6.08 -6.94 25.93
CA VAL A 670 -5.82 -5.81 25.03
C VAL A 670 -4.31 -5.71 24.77
N PRO A 671 -3.83 -6.02 23.56
CA PRO A 671 -2.43 -5.84 23.19
C PRO A 671 -2.13 -4.38 22.86
N CYS A 672 -1.09 -3.83 23.49
CA CYS A 672 -0.60 -2.47 23.29
C CYS A 672 0.85 -2.50 22.79
N GLU A 673 1.21 -1.50 21.99
CA GLU A 673 2.52 -1.41 21.36
C GLU A 673 3.14 -0.04 21.53
N TYR A 674 4.45 0.02 21.71
CA TYR A 674 5.16 1.22 22.08
C TYR A 674 6.45 1.40 21.28
N GLN A 675 6.70 2.67 20.94
CA GLN A 675 7.87 3.13 20.22
C GLN A 675 8.27 4.52 20.74
N ARG A 676 9.54 4.86 20.60
CA ARG A 676 10.05 6.22 20.76
C ARG A 676 9.52 7.10 19.64
N ASP A 677 9.27 8.34 20.01
CA ASP A 677 8.88 9.41 19.09
C ASP A 677 10.12 10.13 18.54
N GLY A 678 9.93 10.94 17.49
CA GLY A 678 10.99 11.74 16.87
C GLY A 678 11.88 10.97 15.87
N LYS A 679 11.49 9.75 15.49
CA LYS A 679 12.10 8.98 14.38
C LYS A 679 11.35 9.23 13.07
N THR A 680 11.98 8.98 11.93
CA THR A 680 11.31 8.98 10.63
C THR A 680 10.84 7.58 10.27
N TYR A 681 9.67 7.50 9.62
CA TYR A 681 8.96 6.25 9.47
C TYR A 681 8.73 5.86 8.02
N TYR A 682 8.54 4.56 7.78
CA TYR A 682 8.02 4.03 6.52
C TYR A 682 7.05 2.87 6.72
N PHE A 683 6.11 2.71 5.80
CA PHE A 683 5.20 1.58 5.78
C PHE A 683 5.87 0.40 5.08
N ASN A 684 5.89 -0.76 5.74
CA ASN A 684 6.27 -2.00 5.08
C ASN A 684 4.99 -2.68 4.59
N MET A 685 4.79 -2.63 3.29
CA MET A 685 3.57 -3.08 2.64
C MET A 685 3.52 -4.59 2.42
N SER A 686 4.68 -5.27 2.43
CA SER A 686 4.74 -6.72 2.36
C SER A 686 4.32 -7.33 3.68
N HIS A 687 4.85 -6.83 4.80
CA HIS A 687 4.83 -7.56 6.08
C HIS A 687 4.51 -6.73 7.32
N GLY A 688 4.42 -5.40 7.22
CA GLY A 688 4.38 -4.51 8.38
C GLY A 688 3.16 -3.61 8.53
N PRO A 689 3.28 -2.57 9.38
CA PRO A 689 2.33 -1.45 9.43
C PRO A 689 2.11 -0.93 8.01
N ALA A 690 0.87 -1.01 7.57
CA ALA A 690 0.43 -0.52 6.28
C ALA A 690 -0.98 0.03 6.44
N PRO A 691 -1.42 0.98 5.60
CA PRO A 691 -2.79 1.48 5.64
C PRO A 691 -3.86 0.39 5.47
N ASN A 692 -3.51 -0.80 4.97
CA ASN A 692 -4.40 -1.96 4.90
C ASN A 692 -4.23 -2.96 6.06
N ARG A 693 -3.19 -2.80 6.91
CA ARG A 693 -2.93 -3.60 8.12
C ARG A 693 -3.15 -2.77 9.36
N GLN A 694 -4.41 -2.39 9.52
CA GLN A 694 -4.89 -1.36 10.43
C GLN A 694 -4.59 -1.64 11.92
N TRP A 695 -4.35 -2.90 12.30
CA TRP A 695 -3.95 -3.32 13.66
C TRP A 695 -2.46 -3.16 13.97
N TRP A 696 -1.64 -2.72 13.02
CA TRP A 696 -0.23 -2.37 13.21
C TRP A 696 0.04 -0.86 13.02
N VAL A 697 -0.99 -0.04 12.80
CA VAL A 697 -0.85 1.38 12.37
C VAL A 697 0.05 2.24 13.27
N ASP A 698 0.10 1.91 14.56
CA ASP A 698 0.91 2.66 15.52
C ASP A 698 2.36 2.20 15.62
N THR A 699 2.67 0.96 15.25
CA THR A 699 4.05 0.45 15.21
C THR A 699 4.62 0.65 13.82
N LYS A 700 5.32 1.74 13.56
CA LYS A 700 5.89 2.04 12.24
C LYS A 700 7.35 1.59 12.15
N ASN A 701 7.81 1.15 10.99
CA ASN A 701 9.25 0.88 10.82
C ASN A 701 10.01 2.20 10.83
N PHE A 702 11.21 2.23 11.43
CA PHE A 702 12.07 3.41 11.46
C PHE A 702 13.03 3.40 10.27
N ARG A 703 13.29 4.56 9.66
CA ARG A 703 14.32 4.66 8.59
C ARG A 703 15.73 4.64 9.17
N GLU A 704 15.87 5.03 10.42
CA GLU A 704 17.13 5.06 11.16
C GLU A 704 17.46 3.72 11.83
N ASP A 705 16.65 2.69 11.62
CA ASP A 705 16.88 1.37 12.20
C ASP A 705 18.12 0.70 11.59
N VAL A 706 18.84 -0.08 12.39
CA VAL A 706 20.09 -0.72 11.99
C VAL A 706 19.89 -2.23 11.81
N PRO A 707 20.71 -2.91 10.97
CA PRO A 707 20.61 -4.35 10.80
C PRO A 707 20.66 -5.11 12.12
N ALA A 708 19.83 -6.14 12.27
CA ALA A 708 19.85 -6.97 13.48
C ALA A 708 21.14 -7.81 13.52
N THR A 709 21.76 -7.87 14.69
CA THR A 709 22.92 -8.72 14.99
C THR A 709 22.74 -9.31 16.37
N ASP A 710 23.51 -10.35 16.71
CA ASP A 710 23.41 -11.00 18.02
C ASP A 710 23.69 -10.05 19.19
N ASP A 711 24.49 -9.00 18.97
CA ASP A 711 24.96 -8.10 20.02
C ASP A 711 24.08 -6.87 20.25
N ASN A 712 23.14 -6.56 19.33
CA ASN A 712 22.45 -5.26 19.31
C ASN A 712 20.96 -5.31 19.67
N ILE A 713 20.48 -6.42 20.22
CA ILE A 713 19.07 -6.60 20.59
C ILE A 713 18.54 -5.51 21.56
N TRP A 714 19.42 -4.93 22.37
CA TRP A 714 19.08 -3.89 23.36
C TRP A 714 19.48 -2.47 22.95
N ASP A 715 19.98 -2.27 21.73
CA ASP A 715 20.29 -0.92 21.26
C ASP A 715 19.02 -0.05 21.29
N GLU A 716 19.20 1.22 21.62
CA GLU A 716 18.13 2.23 21.80
C GLU A 716 17.14 2.03 22.96
N TRP A 717 17.25 0.93 23.75
CA TRP A 717 16.54 0.81 25.01
C TRP A 717 17.20 1.67 26.11
N ALA A 718 16.39 2.24 27.00
CA ALA A 718 16.88 3.12 28.07
C ALA A 718 17.11 2.40 29.40
N PHE A 719 16.18 1.53 29.80
CA PHE A 719 16.18 0.85 31.10
C PHE A 719 16.48 1.81 32.28
N GLU A 720 15.69 2.88 32.41
CA GLU A 720 15.78 3.83 33.53
C GLU A 720 15.34 3.13 34.82
N THR A 721 16.29 2.90 35.74
CA THR A 721 16.02 2.29 37.05
C THR A 721 15.79 3.33 38.13
N ALA A 722 14.97 2.99 39.12
CA ALA A 722 14.63 3.85 40.26
C ALA A 722 15.68 3.88 41.37
#